data_AF-A0A6A4A3F1-F1
#
_entry.id   AF-A0A6A4A3F1-F1
#
_cell.length_a   1.000
_cell.length_b   1.000
_cell.length_c   1.000
_cell.angle_alpha   90.00
_cell.angle_beta   90.00
_cell.angle_gamma   90.00
#
_symmetry.space_group_name_H-M   'P 1'
#
loop_
_entity.id
_entity.type
_entity.pdbx_description
1 polymer ?
#
loop_
_entity_poly.entity_id
_entity_poly.type
_entity_poly.pdbx_seq_one_letter_code
_entity_poly.pdbx_strand_id
1 'polypeptide(L)'
;MGAIGETRAAQFRERYAALSQDIDADGPMGTPAFHYGTHYSCSAYVINYLIRLEPFTALALELQGGVFDHPDRLFRSIPSSWASASRENLQDVRELIPEFFYLPEFLYNANNCRFGTTQSGEEVSHVILPAWAHGDPREFVRLNRRALESKYVSEHLHEWIDLVFGVKQTGQAAVDAQNVFMHFTYEGTVDIDQIEDPVMRAATLAQIENFGQTPSRIFSSPHPQRKVPTLQPSATTNVLASDASSVPALNPSVGHQYDGITLSTIEAYVKWHTPLAPALVSIGKDYVFLKKHSAVTVQVNGSAIGDVRFAHDKMQCQGVGCTFMPPRFAKYLDWGNNSGVMKLRVHQQSSGASRYRDANKALAVIEGAHQDDVNCAAISDDGILLVTGGQDAVVNLIECSKASDGRRIFKQTAKFIGHTDAVVCVAINKEFNLLASSSADRSVLLWDLRTRALLQELAGHSATVSHVSINSANGNVLTATNSELRLWSINGDLLAASSSFAFGLQAITCAISTRCEAWQNGVVAVTGHTNGAIALWGLRYPSDLARQNKDILEVESQVSSKHNQASVAPGIFCSSPSSSRRNEGISMPVSIQNQGTSSSARKQVVPSCQLFIFKLLLDHRAKVTALTLGPEQRQLFSGDAEGNCIRWVDDSISTNIH
;
A
#
# COMPACT_ATOMS: atom_id res chain seq x y z
N MET A 1 8.23 -7.23 25.87
CA MET A 1 9.38 -6.27 25.94
C MET A 1 10.41 -6.53 27.05
N GLY A 2 10.01 -6.65 28.33
CA GLY A 2 10.97 -6.65 29.46
C GLY A 2 11.98 -7.82 29.51
N ALA A 3 11.69 -8.92 28.83
CA ALA A 3 12.53 -10.12 28.81
C ALA A 3 13.50 -10.23 27.61
N ILE A 4 13.62 -9.19 26.76
CA ILE A 4 14.46 -9.27 25.53
C ILE A 4 15.96 -9.40 25.84
N GLY A 5 16.45 -8.74 26.89
CA GLY A 5 17.86 -8.78 27.29
C GLY A 5 18.05 -9.52 28.61
N GLU A 6 18.97 -10.49 28.66
CA GLU A 6 19.14 -11.38 29.83
C GLU A 6 19.41 -10.62 31.14
N THR A 7 20.27 -9.59 31.10
CA THR A 7 20.57 -8.76 32.28
C THR A 7 19.32 -8.10 32.85
N ARG A 8 18.47 -7.57 31.97
CA ARG A 8 17.23 -6.89 32.36
C ARG A 8 16.16 -7.89 32.81
N ALA A 9 16.07 -9.04 32.13
CA ALA A 9 15.19 -10.14 32.50
C ALA A 9 15.53 -10.70 33.90
N ALA A 10 16.83 -10.77 34.25
CA ALA A 10 17.27 -11.17 35.59
C ALA A 10 16.79 -10.19 36.68
N GLN A 11 16.88 -8.88 36.42
CA GLN A 11 16.40 -7.85 37.36
C GLN A 11 14.88 -7.95 37.60
N PHE A 12 14.09 -8.22 36.56
CA PHE A 12 12.64 -8.42 36.72
C PHE A 12 12.29 -9.72 37.44
N ARG A 13 13.05 -10.80 37.24
CA ARG A 13 12.90 -12.04 38.03
C ARG A 13 13.22 -11.82 39.50
N GLU A 14 14.29 -11.11 39.80
CA GLU A 14 14.68 -10.80 41.18
C GLU A 14 13.60 -9.97 41.89
N ARG A 15 13.06 -8.95 41.21
CA ARG A 15 11.92 -8.18 41.71
C ARG A 15 10.70 -9.06 42.00
N TYR A 16 10.31 -9.90 41.04
CA TYR A 16 9.17 -10.80 41.22
C TYR A 16 9.38 -11.74 42.40
N ALA A 17 10.58 -12.34 42.51
CA ALA A 17 10.95 -13.23 43.60
C ALA A 17 10.90 -12.51 44.97
N ALA A 18 11.44 -11.29 45.06
CA ALA A 18 11.41 -10.48 46.27
C ALA A 18 9.97 -10.18 46.72
N LEU A 19 9.09 -9.78 45.78
CA LEU A 19 7.68 -9.52 46.08
C LEU A 19 6.91 -10.80 46.47
N SER A 20 7.26 -11.95 45.87
CA SER A 20 6.62 -13.23 46.20
C SER A 20 6.98 -13.78 47.58
N GLN A 21 8.10 -13.32 48.14
CA GLN A 21 8.56 -13.68 49.48
C GLN A 21 8.04 -12.74 50.57
N ASP A 22 7.35 -11.66 50.18
CA ASP A 22 6.77 -10.72 51.12
C ASP A 22 5.55 -11.35 51.80
N ILE A 23 5.62 -11.48 53.13
CA ILE A 23 4.69 -12.27 53.95
C ILE A 23 3.28 -11.61 53.99
N ASP A 24 3.22 -10.32 53.69
CA ASP A 24 1.97 -9.55 53.65
C ASP A 24 1.29 -9.56 52.27
N ALA A 25 1.83 -10.29 51.28
CA ALA A 25 1.26 -10.38 49.92
C ALA A 25 -0.13 -11.05 49.88
N ASP A 26 -0.44 -11.93 50.83
CA ASP A 26 -1.74 -12.61 50.99
C ASP A 26 -2.71 -11.87 51.96
N GLY A 27 -2.32 -10.69 52.45
CA GLY A 27 -3.18 -9.85 53.28
C GLY A 27 -4.29 -9.14 52.48
N PRO A 28 -5.34 -8.61 53.13
CA PRO A 28 -6.42 -7.87 52.46
C PRO A 28 -5.98 -6.57 51.75
N MET A 29 -4.74 -6.15 51.95
CA MET A 29 -4.06 -5.02 51.28
C MET A 29 -2.77 -5.46 50.56
N GLY A 30 -2.54 -6.77 50.43
CA GLY A 30 -1.35 -7.34 49.82
C GLY A 30 -1.33 -7.11 48.32
N THR A 31 -0.18 -6.66 47.79
CA THR A 31 0.00 -6.49 46.34
C THR A 31 0.59 -7.79 45.78
N PRO A 32 -0.12 -8.52 44.91
CA PRO A 32 0.43 -9.74 44.29
C PRO A 32 1.74 -9.47 43.57
N ALA A 33 2.65 -10.44 43.57
CA ALA A 33 3.93 -10.30 42.89
C ALA A 33 3.78 -10.02 41.39
N PHE A 34 4.62 -9.13 40.86
CA PHE A 34 4.60 -8.73 39.45
C PHE A 34 6.01 -8.45 38.94
N HIS A 35 6.21 -8.61 37.64
CA HIS A 35 7.47 -8.26 36.96
C HIS A 35 7.49 -6.76 36.64
N TYR A 36 6.37 -6.23 36.13
CA TYR A 36 6.31 -4.88 35.56
C TYR A 36 5.35 -3.97 36.32
N GLY A 37 5.88 -2.88 36.87
CA GLY A 37 5.08 -1.82 37.50
C GLY A 37 4.42 -0.86 36.52
N THR A 38 4.80 -0.95 35.24
CA THR A 38 4.29 -0.17 34.13
C THR A 38 3.71 -1.10 33.08
N HIS A 39 2.61 -0.71 32.45
CA HIS A 39 2.01 -1.52 31.39
C HIS A 39 2.67 -1.28 30.03
N TYR A 40 2.47 -2.19 29.08
CA TYR A 40 2.98 -2.03 27.70
C TYR A 40 2.13 -1.10 26.83
N SER A 41 0.92 -0.75 27.28
CA SER A 41 -0.03 0.11 26.59
C SER A 41 -0.77 1.01 27.58
N CYS A 42 -0.81 2.31 27.31
CA CYS A 42 -1.68 3.27 28.00
C CYS A 42 -1.96 4.48 27.08
N SER A 43 -2.98 5.26 27.41
CA SER A 43 -3.40 6.44 26.64
C SER A 43 -2.26 7.46 26.47
N ALA A 44 -1.48 7.70 27.53
CA ALA A 44 -0.34 8.61 27.49
C ALA A 44 0.73 8.19 26.46
N TYR A 45 0.98 6.88 26.28
CA TYR A 45 1.92 6.41 25.26
C TYR A 45 1.39 6.65 23.84
N VAL A 46 0.10 6.39 23.61
CA VAL A 46 -0.54 6.63 22.31
C VAL A 46 -0.46 8.12 21.95
N ILE A 47 -0.83 8.99 22.90
CA ILE A 47 -0.74 10.45 22.73
C ILE A 47 0.71 10.88 22.45
N ASN A 48 1.68 10.34 23.19
CA ASN A 48 3.09 10.69 23.01
C ASN A 48 3.61 10.23 21.63
N TYR A 49 3.30 9.01 21.18
CA TYR A 49 3.66 8.56 19.83
C TYR A 49 3.01 9.43 18.75
N LEU A 50 1.73 9.77 18.91
CA LEU A 50 0.93 10.46 17.90
C LEU A 50 0.93 11.99 18.06
N ILE A 51 1.77 12.56 18.93
CA ILE A 51 1.77 13.98 19.32
C ILE A 51 1.85 14.98 18.14
N ARG A 52 2.29 14.53 16.97
CA ARG A 52 2.42 15.33 15.74
C ARG A 52 1.13 15.37 14.89
N LEU A 53 0.11 14.61 15.26
CA LEU A 53 -1.15 14.49 14.55
C LEU A 53 -2.30 15.06 15.38
N GLU A 54 -3.21 15.75 14.72
CA GLU A 54 -4.50 16.08 15.35
C GLU A 54 -5.42 14.85 15.36
N PRO A 55 -6.24 14.64 16.40
CA PRO A 55 -6.42 15.50 17.58
C PRO A 55 -5.42 15.23 18.74
N PHE A 56 -4.44 14.35 18.55
CA PHE A 56 -3.51 13.95 19.62
C PHE A 56 -2.59 15.09 20.08
N THR A 57 -2.27 16.04 19.21
CA THR A 57 -1.59 17.28 19.59
C THR A 57 -2.41 18.06 20.60
N ALA A 58 -3.71 18.29 20.34
CA ALA A 58 -4.61 18.95 21.29
C ALA A 58 -4.73 18.18 22.61
N LEU A 59 -4.88 16.85 22.56
CA LEU A 59 -4.94 16.00 23.75
C LEU A 59 -3.65 16.06 24.59
N ALA A 60 -2.47 16.11 23.94
CA ALA A 60 -1.20 16.23 24.63
C ALA A 60 -1.06 17.56 25.38
N LEU A 61 -1.55 18.66 24.78
CA LEU A 61 -1.57 19.97 25.43
C LEU A 61 -2.55 19.98 26.60
N GLU A 62 -3.74 19.41 26.44
CA GLU A 62 -4.74 19.34 27.50
C GLU A 62 -4.23 18.56 28.72
N LEU A 63 -3.59 17.40 28.49
CA LEU A 63 -3.00 16.58 29.55
C LEU A 63 -1.98 17.36 30.40
N GLN A 64 -1.21 18.26 29.76
CA GLN A 64 -0.08 18.98 30.37
C GLN A 64 -0.41 20.45 30.72
N GLY A 65 -1.69 20.82 30.77
CA GLY A 65 -2.11 22.16 31.20
C GLY A 65 -1.86 23.27 30.17
N GLY A 66 -1.90 22.94 28.88
CA GLY A 66 -1.82 23.87 27.75
C GLY A 66 -0.42 24.06 27.16
N VAL A 67 0.59 23.34 27.64
CA VAL A 67 1.98 23.38 27.14
C VAL A 67 2.44 21.95 26.86
N PHE A 68 3.33 21.76 25.89
CA PHE A 68 3.94 20.45 25.66
C PHE A 68 4.81 20.00 26.83
N ASP A 69 4.94 18.68 27.00
CA ASP A 69 5.83 18.11 28.01
C ASP A 69 7.31 18.47 27.75
N HIS A 70 8.16 18.21 28.75
CA HIS A 70 9.60 18.43 28.65
C HIS A 70 10.18 17.76 27.39
N PRO A 71 10.96 18.47 26.55
CA PRO A 71 11.42 17.96 25.25
C PRO A 71 12.15 16.61 25.30
N ASP A 72 12.96 16.36 26.33
CA ASP A 72 13.62 15.07 26.57
C ASP A 72 12.68 13.87 26.82
N ARG A 73 11.43 14.10 27.22
CA ARG A 73 10.41 13.06 27.45
C ARG A 73 9.51 12.81 26.25
N LEU A 74 9.58 13.67 25.23
CA LEU A 74 8.77 13.54 24.04
C LEU A 74 9.32 12.45 23.11
N PHE A 75 8.42 11.81 22.37
CA PHE A 75 8.77 10.89 21.30
C PHE A 75 9.49 11.65 20.18
N ARG A 76 10.82 11.57 20.20
CA ARG A 76 11.71 12.30 19.28
C ARG A 76 12.62 11.41 18.44
N SER A 77 12.79 10.14 18.81
CA SER A 77 13.79 9.27 18.22
C SER A 77 13.38 7.81 18.30
N ILE A 78 13.32 7.13 17.15
CA ILE A 78 13.05 5.69 17.10
C ILE A 78 14.16 4.90 17.81
N PRO A 79 15.47 5.11 17.52
CA PRO A 79 16.54 4.38 18.22
C PRO A 79 16.52 4.56 19.73
N SER A 80 16.34 5.80 20.22
CA SER A 80 16.32 6.08 21.66
C SER A 80 15.08 5.48 22.33
N SER A 81 13.93 5.54 21.67
CA SER A 81 12.68 4.97 22.19
C SER A 81 12.77 3.44 22.29
N TRP A 82 13.39 2.79 21.31
CA TRP A 82 13.67 1.36 21.33
C TRP A 82 14.67 0.99 22.42
N ALA A 83 15.77 1.73 22.56
CA ALA A 83 16.79 1.47 23.58
C ALA A 83 16.20 1.55 25.00
N SER A 84 15.43 2.61 25.28
CA SER A 84 14.66 2.77 26.52
C SER A 84 13.75 1.56 26.79
N ALA A 85 12.88 1.23 25.83
CA ALA A 85 11.85 0.20 26.02
C ALA A 85 12.41 -1.24 26.05
N SER A 86 13.51 -1.51 25.36
CA SER A 86 14.08 -2.85 25.22
C SER A 86 15.21 -3.16 26.20
N ARG A 87 15.98 -2.16 26.67
CA ARG A 87 17.26 -2.41 27.38
C ARG A 87 17.56 -1.47 28.53
N GLU A 88 17.36 -0.16 28.39
CA GLU A 88 17.95 0.84 29.28
C GLU A 88 17.06 1.19 30.49
N ASN A 89 15.74 1.28 30.30
CA ASN A 89 14.84 1.80 31.32
C ASN A 89 13.93 0.71 31.90
N LEU A 90 14.12 0.38 33.18
CA LEU A 90 13.31 -0.61 33.91
C LEU A 90 11.83 -0.24 34.05
N GLN A 91 11.47 1.03 33.85
CA GLN A 91 10.10 1.54 33.90
C GLN A 91 9.48 1.68 32.50
N ASP A 92 10.13 1.16 31.46
CA ASP A 92 9.65 1.29 30.09
C ASP A 92 9.60 -0.07 29.41
N VAL A 93 8.40 -0.65 29.33
CA VAL A 93 8.14 -1.92 28.64
C VAL A 93 7.10 -1.75 27.53
N ARG A 94 6.94 -0.53 27.02
CA ARG A 94 5.93 -0.19 26.02
C ARG A 94 6.08 -1.00 24.74
N GLU A 95 4.96 -1.46 24.20
CA GLU A 95 4.88 -2.07 22.88
C GLU A 95 4.56 -1.01 21.81
N LEU A 96 4.51 -1.44 20.55
CA LEU A 96 4.17 -0.56 19.42
C LEU A 96 2.65 -0.36 19.30
N ILE A 97 2.27 0.70 18.59
CA ILE A 97 0.91 0.96 18.14
C ILE A 97 0.76 0.62 16.64
N PRO A 98 -0.46 0.35 16.13
CA PRO A 98 -0.69 -0.02 14.73
C PRO A 98 -0.09 0.96 13.71
N GLU A 99 -0.06 2.26 14.02
CA GLU A 99 0.37 3.35 13.14
C GLU A 99 1.81 3.17 12.64
N PHE A 100 2.68 2.49 13.40
CA PHE A 100 4.04 2.12 12.98
C PHE A 100 4.09 1.29 11.69
N PHE A 101 2.97 0.67 11.30
CA PHE A 101 2.89 -0.25 10.17
C PHE A 101 2.07 0.28 8.99
N TYR A 102 1.45 1.47 9.10
CA TYR A 102 0.68 2.03 7.98
C TYR A 102 0.65 3.56 7.87
N LEU A 103 1.00 4.31 8.92
CA LEU A 103 0.81 5.76 8.99
C LEU A 103 2.17 6.48 9.08
N PRO A 104 2.78 6.98 8.00
CA PRO A 104 4.03 7.71 8.08
C PRO A 104 3.92 9.10 8.74
N GLU A 105 2.72 9.67 8.79
CA GLU A 105 2.47 11.06 9.20
C GLU A 105 2.82 11.34 10.67
N PHE A 106 2.72 10.36 11.58
CA PHE A 106 3.05 10.60 12.99
C PHE A 106 4.55 10.85 13.24
N LEU A 107 5.40 10.58 12.26
CA LEU A 107 6.85 10.69 12.37
C LEU A 107 7.39 12.07 11.94
N TYR A 108 6.57 12.91 11.31
CA TYR A 108 7.03 14.22 10.83
C TYR A 108 6.09 15.35 11.27
N ASN A 109 6.67 16.49 11.61
CA ASN A 109 5.96 17.63 12.15
C ASN A 109 5.32 18.47 11.03
N ALA A 110 4.25 17.96 10.41
CA ALA A 110 3.54 18.64 9.34
C ALA A 110 2.94 19.99 9.79
N ASN A 111 2.48 20.05 11.04
CA ASN A 111 1.79 21.19 11.63
C ASN A 111 2.75 22.27 12.19
N ASN A 112 4.07 22.07 12.08
CA ASN A 112 5.10 22.97 12.63
C ASN A 112 4.89 23.28 14.13
N CYS A 113 4.46 22.28 14.90
CA CYS A 113 4.33 22.36 16.35
C CYS A 113 5.68 22.68 16.99
N ARG A 114 5.69 23.54 18.02
CA ARG A 114 6.90 23.94 18.74
C ARG A 114 7.11 23.04 19.96
N PHE A 115 7.86 21.95 19.78
CA PHE A 115 8.12 20.99 20.86
C PHE A 115 9.28 21.38 21.79
N GLY A 116 10.03 22.44 21.47
CA GLY A 116 11.13 22.94 22.30
C GLY A 116 12.48 22.29 22.02
N THR A 117 13.42 22.44 22.95
CA THR A 117 14.81 22.01 22.83
C THR A 117 15.21 21.15 24.02
N THR A 118 15.88 20.03 23.76
CA THR A 118 16.38 19.13 24.81
C THR A 118 17.47 19.78 25.66
N GLN A 119 17.78 19.17 26.80
CA GLN A 119 18.92 19.59 27.64
C GLN A 119 20.27 19.54 26.90
N SER A 120 20.40 18.67 25.89
CA SER A 120 21.57 18.60 25.01
C SER A 120 21.61 19.67 23.92
N GLY A 121 20.61 20.53 23.83
CA GLY A 121 20.52 21.59 22.81
C GLY A 121 19.92 21.14 21.47
N GLU A 122 19.34 19.93 21.39
CA GLU A 122 18.70 19.42 20.17
C GLU A 122 17.26 19.94 20.06
N GLU A 123 16.92 20.58 18.94
CA GLU A 123 15.54 20.97 18.66
C GLU A 123 14.67 19.74 18.38
N VAL A 124 13.53 19.65 19.07
CA VAL A 124 12.54 18.59 18.82
C VAL A 124 11.59 19.05 17.72
N SER A 125 11.62 18.34 16.58
CA SER A 125 10.70 18.58 15.47
C SER A 125 10.26 17.24 14.86
N HIS A 126 10.87 16.80 13.76
CA HIS A 126 10.64 15.48 13.17
C HIS A 126 11.20 14.36 14.07
N VAL A 127 10.63 13.16 13.99
CA VAL A 127 11.17 11.99 14.67
C VAL A 127 12.45 11.56 13.97
N ILE A 128 13.52 11.35 14.75
CA ILE A 128 14.78 10.80 14.26
C ILE A 128 14.57 9.34 13.89
N LEU A 129 14.71 9.05 12.59
CA LEU A 129 14.54 7.71 12.03
C LEU A 129 15.87 6.93 12.01
N PRO A 130 15.82 5.60 11.98
CA PRO A 130 17.01 4.79 11.75
C PRO A 130 17.66 5.10 10.39
N ALA A 131 18.98 4.93 10.29
CA ALA A 131 19.74 5.25 9.08
C ALA A 131 19.24 4.53 7.82
N TRP A 132 18.73 3.30 7.96
CA TRP A 132 18.20 2.50 6.85
C TRP A 132 16.89 3.06 6.26
N ALA A 133 16.21 3.97 6.96
CA ALA A 133 15.02 4.65 6.45
C ALA A 133 15.37 5.91 5.63
N HIS A 134 16.65 6.28 5.54
CA HIS A 134 17.14 7.43 4.75
C HIS A 134 16.44 8.77 5.04
N GLY A 135 15.88 8.94 6.23
CA GLY A 135 15.12 10.14 6.61
C GLY A 135 13.73 10.22 5.98
N ASP A 136 13.21 9.13 5.39
CA ASP A 136 11.86 9.04 4.83
C ASP A 136 10.93 8.21 5.77
N PRO A 137 9.94 8.86 6.42
CA PRO A 137 8.92 8.19 7.23
C PRO A 137 8.16 7.08 6.48
N ARG A 138 7.93 7.26 5.18
CA ARG A 138 7.23 6.27 4.35
C ARG A 138 8.04 5.01 4.23
N GLU A 139 9.34 5.15 3.99
CA GLU A 139 10.27 4.04 3.92
C GLU A 139 10.38 3.30 5.26
N PHE A 140 10.39 4.05 6.36
CA PHE A 140 10.33 3.48 7.71
C PHE A 140 9.09 2.59 7.88
N VAL A 141 7.90 3.12 7.63
CA VAL A 141 6.63 2.38 7.76
C VAL A 141 6.57 1.20 6.79
N ARG A 142 7.01 1.39 5.54
CA ARG A 142 7.05 0.37 4.49
C ARG A 142 7.85 -0.85 4.93
N LEU A 143 9.07 -0.64 5.44
CA LEU A 143 9.93 -1.73 5.88
C LEU A 143 9.43 -2.38 7.18
N ASN A 144 8.83 -1.62 8.10
CA ASN A 144 8.17 -2.20 9.28
C ASN A 144 6.99 -3.09 8.88
N ARG A 145 6.17 -2.67 7.92
CA ARG A 145 5.08 -3.50 7.39
C ARG A 145 5.62 -4.75 6.70
N ARG A 146 6.69 -4.64 5.90
CA ARG A 146 7.38 -5.81 5.32
C ARG A 146 7.95 -6.75 6.37
N ALA A 147 8.45 -6.23 7.49
CA ALA A 147 8.95 -7.04 8.59
C ALA A 147 7.81 -7.76 9.32
N LEU A 148 6.70 -7.08 9.59
CA LEU A 148 5.49 -7.66 10.19
C LEU A 148 4.89 -8.77 9.34
N GLU A 149 4.85 -8.58 8.01
CA GLU A 149 4.35 -9.57 7.05
C GLU A 149 5.42 -10.59 6.61
N SER A 150 6.59 -10.58 7.24
CA SER A 150 7.67 -11.51 6.90
C SER A 150 7.31 -12.94 7.30
N LYS A 151 8.01 -13.89 6.66
CA LYS A 151 7.94 -15.31 7.04
C LYS A 151 8.23 -15.51 8.54
N TYR A 152 9.28 -14.87 9.04
CA TYR A 152 9.70 -15.00 10.44
C TYR A 152 8.59 -14.60 11.39
N VAL A 153 8.01 -13.40 11.23
CA VAL A 153 6.91 -12.96 12.08
C VAL A 153 5.69 -13.88 11.91
N SER A 154 5.36 -14.28 10.69
CA SER A 154 4.24 -15.20 10.47
C SER A 154 4.40 -16.52 11.22
N GLU A 155 5.60 -17.10 11.26
CA GLU A 155 5.87 -18.36 11.97
C GLU A 155 5.83 -18.21 13.49
N HIS A 156 6.04 -17.01 14.03
CA HIS A 156 6.23 -16.76 15.47
C HIS A 156 5.17 -15.86 16.13
N LEU A 157 4.31 -15.17 15.36
CA LEU A 157 3.36 -14.18 15.90
C LEU A 157 2.36 -14.80 16.90
N HIS A 158 2.03 -16.08 16.72
CA HIS A 158 1.20 -16.85 17.66
C HIS A 158 1.76 -16.88 19.10
N GLU A 159 3.10 -16.83 19.26
CA GLU A 159 3.75 -16.78 20.56
C GLU A 159 3.53 -15.44 21.28
N TRP A 160 3.50 -14.34 20.51
CA TRP A 160 3.13 -13.02 21.03
C TRP A 160 1.64 -12.94 21.36
N ILE A 161 0.78 -13.54 20.53
CA ILE A 161 -0.66 -13.63 20.82
C ILE A 161 -0.90 -14.38 22.14
N ASP A 162 -0.11 -15.43 22.44
CA ASP A 162 -0.20 -16.14 23.72
C ASP A 162 0.16 -15.26 24.92
N LEU A 163 1.10 -14.32 24.78
CA LEU A 163 1.48 -13.36 25.84
C LEU A 163 0.37 -12.32 26.08
N VAL A 164 -0.24 -11.81 25.00
CA VAL A 164 -1.17 -10.67 25.10
C VAL A 164 -2.62 -11.11 25.29
N PHE A 165 -3.08 -12.19 24.66
CA PHE A 165 -4.49 -12.62 24.65
C PHE A 165 -4.70 -14.09 25.03
N GLY A 166 -3.63 -14.87 25.16
CA GLY A 166 -3.70 -16.32 25.29
C GLY A 166 -3.23 -16.85 26.64
N VAL A 167 -2.61 -18.04 26.60
CA VAL A 167 -2.32 -18.84 27.80
C VAL A 167 -1.21 -18.28 28.68
N LYS A 168 -0.35 -17.40 28.16
CA LYS A 168 0.77 -16.79 28.87
C LYS A 168 0.44 -15.39 29.41
N GLN A 169 -0.83 -14.98 29.38
CA GLN A 169 -1.26 -13.67 29.91
C GLN A 169 -1.34 -13.67 31.45
N THR A 170 -1.77 -14.80 32.05
CA THR A 170 -1.96 -14.94 33.51
C THR A 170 -1.51 -16.33 34.01
N GLY A 171 -1.41 -16.50 35.33
CA GLY A 171 -1.05 -17.76 35.98
C GLY A 171 0.41 -18.17 35.81
N GLN A 172 0.74 -19.44 36.07
CA GLN A 172 2.12 -19.93 36.06
C GLN A 172 2.81 -19.74 34.70
N ALA A 173 2.08 -19.93 33.60
CA ALA A 173 2.62 -19.73 32.26
C ALA A 173 3.05 -18.28 32.00
N ALA A 174 2.41 -17.29 32.63
CA ALA A 174 2.84 -15.89 32.59
C ALA A 174 4.10 -15.67 33.44
N VAL A 175 4.21 -16.33 34.59
CA VAL A 175 5.42 -16.27 35.43
C VAL A 175 6.62 -16.83 34.69
N ASP A 176 6.47 -18.02 34.10
CA ASP A 176 7.52 -18.71 33.35
C ASP A 176 7.99 -17.88 32.14
N ALA A 177 7.07 -17.13 31.53
CA ALA A 177 7.34 -16.21 30.42
C ALA A 177 7.77 -14.79 30.86
N GLN A 178 7.88 -14.52 32.16
CA GLN A 178 8.10 -13.17 32.73
C GLN A 178 7.13 -12.13 32.18
N ASN A 179 5.84 -12.41 32.25
CA ASN A 179 4.76 -11.63 31.62
C ASN A 179 3.68 -11.22 32.64
N VAL A 180 4.06 -10.95 33.89
CA VAL A 180 3.12 -10.55 34.95
C VAL A 180 3.19 -9.04 35.20
N PHE A 181 2.08 -8.36 34.98
CA PHE A 181 1.91 -6.92 35.21
C PHE A 181 1.26 -6.65 36.57
N MET A 182 1.12 -5.38 36.94
CA MET A 182 0.38 -4.97 38.13
C MET A 182 -1.04 -5.53 38.14
N HIS A 183 -1.51 -6.03 39.28
CA HIS A 183 -2.83 -6.66 39.40
C HIS A 183 -3.98 -5.76 38.90
N PHE A 184 -3.93 -4.45 39.18
CA PHE A 184 -4.91 -3.46 38.70
C PHE A 184 -5.11 -3.43 37.17
N THR A 185 -4.16 -3.93 36.38
CA THR A 185 -4.29 -3.92 34.91
C THR A 185 -5.16 -5.08 34.41
N TYR A 186 -5.43 -6.10 35.21
CA TYR A 186 -6.20 -7.28 34.79
C TYR A 186 -7.68 -7.16 35.17
N GLU A 187 -8.53 -7.56 34.22
CA GLU A 187 -9.98 -7.63 34.39
C GLU A 187 -10.38 -8.49 35.59
N GLY A 188 -11.31 -7.99 36.41
CA GLY A 188 -11.91 -8.74 37.53
C GLY A 188 -11.03 -8.89 38.78
N THR A 189 -9.86 -8.25 38.84
CA THR A 189 -8.98 -8.32 40.03
C THR A 189 -9.40 -7.37 41.15
N VAL A 190 -10.08 -6.27 40.82
CA VAL A 190 -10.54 -5.27 41.78
C VAL A 190 -12.01 -4.97 41.53
N ASP A 191 -12.84 -5.18 42.56
CA ASP A 191 -14.25 -4.82 42.55
C ASP A 191 -14.40 -3.37 43.04
N ILE A 192 -14.54 -2.44 42.09
CA ILE A 192 -14.64 -1.00 42.36
C ILE A 192 -15.90 -0.66 43.18
N ASP A 193 -16.97 -1.46 43.06
CA ASP A 193 -18.23 -1.19 43.75
C ASP A 193 -18.18 -1.59 45.24
N GLN A 194 -17.24 -2.46 45.62
CA GLN A 194 -17.00 -2.82 47.02
C GLN A 194 -16.11 -1.80 47.76
N ILE A 195 -15.52 -0.82 47.06
CA ILE A 195 -14.69 0.22 47.69
C ILE A 195 -15.59 1.31 48.25
N GLU A 196 -15.81 1.27 49.58
CA GLU A 196 -16.65 2.25 50.29
C GLU A 196 -15.99 3.64 50.40
N ASP A 197 -14.66 3.70 50.53
CA ASP A 197 -13.93 4.97 50.62
C ASP A 197 -13.89 5.68 49.25
N PRO A 198 -14.53 6.86 49.10
CA PRO A 198 -14.57 7.58 47.83
C PRO A 198 -13.18 8.02 47.34
N VAL A 199 -12.23 8.27 48.25
CA VAL A 199 -10.86 8.69 47.87
C VAL A 199 -10.11 7.49 47.29
N MET A 200 -10.15 6.35 47.98
CA MET A 200 -9.58 5.10 47.48
C MET A 200 -10.23 4.68 46.17
N ARG A 201 -11.56 4.79 46.05
CA ARG A 201 -12.29 4.48 44.81
C ARG A 201 -11.81 5.35 43.65
N ALA A 202 -11.71 6.67 43.85
CA ALA A 202 -11.24 7.60 42.84
C ALA A 202 -9.77 7.35 42.44
N ALA A 203 -8.90 7.05 43.42
CA ALA A 203 -7.50 6.72 43.17
C ALA A 203 -7.35 5.42 42.37
N THR A 204 -8.10 4.38 42.71
CA THR A 204 -8.13 3.10 41.99
C THR A 204 -8.62 3.27 40.55
N LEU A 205 -9.71 4.04 40.36
CA LEU A 205 -10.21 4.36 39.02
C LEU A 205 -9.15 5.10 38.18
N ALA A 206 -8.55 6.14 38.74
CA ALA A 206 -7.50 6.90 38.06
C ALA A 206 -6.28 6.03 37.71
N GLN A 207 -5.94 5.06 38.56
CA GLN A 207 -4.86 4.10 38.31
C GLN A 207 -5.19 3.20 37.11
N ILE A 208 -6.40 2.63 37.08
CA ILE A 208 -6.88 1.74 36.01
C ILE A 208 -7.00 2.48 34.67
N GLU A 209 -7.47 3.73 34.69
CA GLU A 209 -7.66 4.53 33.46
C GLU A 209 -6.34 4.98 32.84
N ASN A 210 -5.35 5.36 33.65
CA ASN A 210 -4.15 6.04 33.16
C ASN A 210 -2.90 5.16 33.03
N PHE A 211 -2.79 4.08 33.81
CA PHE A 211 -1.56 3.29 33.91
C PHE A 211 -1.60 1.95 33.17
N GLY A 212 -2.67 1.73 32.39
CA GLY A 212 -2.78 0.66 31.40
C GLY A 212 -3.75 -0.45 31.78
N GLN A 213 -4.34 -1.06 30.77
CA GLN A 213 -5.34 -2.13 30.90
C GLN A 213 -4.91 -3.31 30.01
N THR A 214 -4.75 -4.47 30.63
CA THR A 214 -4.49 -5.72 29.92
C THR A 214 -5.75 -6.09 29.13
N PRO A 215 -5.67 -6.37 27.82
CA PRO A 215 -6.82 -6.82 27.04
C PRO A 215 -7.44 -8.10 27.62
N SER A 216 -8.74 -8.31 27.41
CA SER A 216 -9.39 -9.56 27.85
C SER A 216 -8.72 -10.78 27.23
N ARG A 217 -8.59 -11.84 28.03
CA ARG A 217 -8.09 -13.13 27.57
C ARG A 217 -9.10 -13.77 26.64
N ILE A 218 -8.67 -14.12 25.42
CA ILE A 218 -9.54 -14.68 24.38
C ILE A 218 -9.38 -16.20 24.28
N PHE A 219 -8.19 -16.72 24.60
CA PHE A 219 -7.85 -18.14 24.40
C PHE A 219 -7.37 -18.82 25.68
N SER A 220 -7.90 -20.03 25.91
CA SER A 220 -7.51 -20.91 27.01
C SER A 220 -6.49 -21.99 26.61
N SER A 221 -6.31 -22.23 25.31
CA SER A 221 -5.28 -23.11 24.74
C SER A 221 -4.24 -22.30 23.94
N PRO A 222 -3.01 -22.83 23.75
CA PRO A 222 -1.99 -22.17 22.94
C PRO A 222 -2.51 -21.78 21.56
N HIS A 223 -2.17 -20.57 21.10
CA HIS A 223 -2.61 -20.08 19.81
C HIS A 223 -2.00 -20.91 18.68
N PRO A 224 -2.78 -21.35 17.68
CA PRO A 224 -2.25 -22.14 16.56
C PRO A 224 -1.16 -21.39 15.78
N GLN A 225 -0.05 -22.09 15.49
CA GLN A 225 1.00 -21.57 14.63
C GLN A 225 0.52 -21.45 13.18
N ARG A 226 0.79 -20.30 12.55
CA ARG A 226 0.57 -20.12 11.12
C ARG A 226 1.64 -20.89 10.33
N LYS A 227 1.23 -21.86 9.52
CA LYS A 227 2.15 -22.64 8.67
C LYS A 227 2.57 -21.84 7.43
N VAL A 228 3.87 -21.70 7.21
CA VAL A 228 4.44 -20.98 6.06
C VAL A 228 5.13 -21.94 5.10
N PRO A 229 4.73 -22.02 3.81
CA PRO A 229 5.41 -22.81 2.81
C PRO A 229 6.85 -22.33 2.61
N THR A 230 7.81 -23.27 2.60
CA THR A 230 9.23 -22.95 2.35
C THR A 230 9.57 -23.21 0.89
N LEU A 231 10.00 -22.17 0.16
CA LEU A 231 10.65 -22.33 -1.14
C LEU A 231 12.06 -22.90 -0.90
N GLN A 232 12.26 -24.20 -1.17
CA GLN A 232 13.61 -24.75 -1.28
C GLN A 232 14.12 -24.49 -2.71
N PRO A 233 15.22 -23.73 -2.88
CA PRO A 233 15.95 -23.74 -4.14
C PRO A 233 16.51 -25.15 -4.32
N SER A 234 16.18 -25.84 -5.41
CA SER A 234 16.83 -27.11 -5.72
C SER A 234 18.33 -26.84 -5.91
N ALA A 235 19.15 -27.41 -5.03
CA ALA A 235 20.57 -27.51 -5.28
C ALA A 235 20.73 -28.31 -6.58
N THR A 236 21.36 -27.71 -7.59
CA THR A 236 21.81 -28.40 -8.80
C THR A 236 22.57 -29.65 -8.37
N THR A 237 22.00 -30.81 -8.68
CA THR A 237 22.64 -32.10 -8.50
C THR A 237 23.94 -32.12 -9.32
N ASN A 238 25.07 -32.09 -8.63
CA ASN A 238 26.36 -32.50 -9.18
C ASN A 238 26.23 -33.97 -9.60
N VAL A 239 25.93 -34.21 -10.88
CA VAL A 239 26.10 -35.55 -11.47
C VAL A 239 27.59 -35.75 -11.68
N LEU A 240 28.16 -36.61 -10.85
CA LEU A 240 29.49 -37.16 -10.97
C LEU A 240 29.73 -37.69 -12.39
N ALA A 241 30.93 -37.39 -12.89
CA ALA A 241 31.45 -37.93 -14.14
C ALA A 241 31.49 -39.47 -14.09
N SER A 242 30.76 -40.11 -15.00
CA SER A 242 31.13 -41.42 -15.53
C SER A 242 30.49 -41.63 -16.91
N ASP A 243 31.35 -42.01 -17.84
CA ASP A 243 31.10 -42.64 -19.14
C ASP A 243 30.77 -41.77 -20.36
N ALA A 244 31.83 -41.57 -21.13
CA ALA A 244 31.81 -41.24 -22.54
C ALA A 244 31.33 -42.46 -23.35
N SER A 245 30.25 -42.29 -24.12
CA SER A 245 30.16 -42.68 -25.53
C SER A 245 28.71 -42.60 -26.03
N SER A 246 28.58 -42.25 -27.31
CA SER A 246 27.35 -42.11 -28.12
C SER A 246 26.64 -40.74 -28.06
N VAL A 247 26.99 -39.91 -29.04
CA VAL A 247 26.19 -38.77 -29.50
C VAL A 247 25.16 -39.29 -30.51
N PRO A 248 23.88 -38.88 -30.38
CA PRO A 248 23.12 -38.48 -31.56
C PRO A 248 22.62 -37.03 -31.44
N ALA A 249 22.73 -36.30 -32.54
CA ALA A 249 22.31 -34.91 -32.69
C ALA A 249 20.80 -34.72 -32.52
N LEU A 250 20.37 -33.65 -31.83
CA LEU A 250 18.98 -33.22 -31.74
C LEU A 250 18.84 -31.67 -31.68
N ASN A 251 18.12 -31.16 -32.69
CA ASN A 251 17.32 -29.94 -32.86
C ASN A 251 17.31 -28.80 -31.81
N PRO A 252 17.38 -27.52 -32.24
CA PRO A 252 17.16 -26.35 -31.39
C PRO A 252 15.66 -25.99 -31.32
N SER A 253 14.90 -26.72 -30.51
CA SER A 253 13.50 -26.36 -30.23
C SER A 253 12.92 -27.08 -29.00
N VAL A 254 13.38 -26.76 -27.79
CA VAL A 254 12.63 -27.12 -26.56
C VAL A 254 12.89 -26.06 -25.49
N GLY A 255 11.82 -25.46 -24.99
CA GLY A 255 11.86 -24.51 -23.89
C GLY A 255 12.33 -25.15 -22.58
N HIS A 256 12.89 -24.32 -21.69
CA HIS A 256 13.28 -24.73 -20.35
C HIS A 256 12.12 -25.43 -19.63
N GLN A 257 12.23 -26.75 -19.48
CA GLN A 257 11.30 -27.58 -18.72
C GLN A 257 11.68 -27.43 -17.24
N TYR A 258 10.89 -26.65 -16.49
CA TYR A 258 11.07 -26.55 -15.04
C TYR A 258 10.55 -27.84 -14.38
N ASP A 259 11.33 -28.43 -13.48
CA ASP A 259 10.94 -29.61 -12.70
C ASP A 259 9.66 -29.35 -11.89
N GLY A 260 8.72 -30.30 -11.91
CA GLY A 260 7.38 -30.20 -11.31
C GLY A 260 7.35 -29.98 -9.79
N ILE A 261 8.45 -30.25 -9.07
CA ILE A 261 8.56 -30.01 -7.61
C ILE A 261 8.76 -28.51 -7.31
N THR A 262 9.45 -27.79 -8.20
CA THR A 262 9.69 -26.34 -8.07
C THR A 262 8.41 -25.53 -8.29
N LEU A 263 7.55 -25.97 -9.21
CA LEU A 263 6.26 -25.33 -9.50
C LEU A 263 5.26 -25.46 -8.35
N SER A 264 5.12 -26.63 -7.74
CA SER A 264 4.20 -26.84 -6.60
C SER A 264 4.58 -26.01 -5.37
N THR A 265 5.87 -25.74 -5.18
CA THR A 265 6.37 -24.91 -4.08
C THR A 265 6.12 -23.42 -4.33
N ILE A 266 6.25 -22.96 -5.58
CA ILE A 266 5.88 -21.60 -6.00
C ILE A 266 4.38 -21.39 -5.90
N GLU A 267 3.55 -22.36 -6.31
CA GLU A 267 2.09 -22.28 -6.17
C GLU A 267 1.64 -22.22 -4.72
N ALA A 268 2.27 -22.99 -3.82
CA ALA A 268 1.99 -22.93 -2.39
C ALA A 268 2.39 -21.56 -1.78
N TYR A 269 3.55 -21.02 -2.19
CA TYR A 269 4.02 -19.70 -1.78
C TYR A 269 3.10 -18.58 -2.30
N VAL A 270 2.67 -18.63 -3.56
CA VAL A 270 1.74 -17.66 -4.15
C VAL A 270 0.37 -17.76 -3.50
N LYS A 271 -0.20 -18.97 -3.29
CA LYS A 271 -1.45 -19.17 -2.53
C LYS A 271 -1.35 -18.64 -1.09
N TRP A 272 -0.19 -18.76 -0.45
CA TRP A 272 0.06 -18.21 0.88
C TRP A 272 0.06 -16.68 0.92
N HIS A 273 0.61 -16.03 -0.11
CA HIS A 273 0.59 -14.58 -0.24
C HIS A 273 -0.73 -14.04 -0.83
N THR A 274 -1.59 -14.90 -1.42
CA THR A 274 -2.79 -14.48 -2.17
C THR A 274 -3.82 -13.65 -1.36
N PRO A 275 -4.04 -13.84 -0.05
CA PRO A 275 -4.91 -12.93 0.72
C PRO A 275 -4.33 -11.53 0.92
N LEU A 276 -3.00 -11.37 0.76
CA LEU A 276 -2.26 -10.15 1.09
C LEU A 276 -1.60 -9.48 -0.14
N ALA A 277 -1.37 -10.21 -1.23
CA ALA A 277 -0.73 -9.72 -2.44
C ALA A 277 -1.78 -9.57 -3.57
N PRO A 278 -2.14 -8.33 -3.95
CA PRO A 278 -2.80 -8.05 -5.21
C PRO A 278 -1.96 -8.68 -6.34
N ALA A 279 -2.60 -9.28 -7.33
CA ALA A 279 -1.84 -9.75 -8.48
C ALA A 279 -1.24 -8.58 -9.28
N LEU A 280 -0.15 -8.86 -10.00
CA LEU A 280 0.89 -7.92 -10.45
C LEU A 280 1.89 -7.48 -9.36
N VAL A 281 1.93 -8.18 -8.23
CA VAL A 281 3.05 -8.13 -7.27
C VAL A 281 4.10 -9.16 -7.65
N SER A 282 5.37 -8.78 -7.55
CA SER A 282 6.53 -9.62 -7.83
C SER A 282 6.74 -10.59 -6.65
N ILE A 283 5.93 -11.65 -6.58
CA ILE A 283 5.96 -12.61 -5.47
C ILE A 283 7.17 -13.56 -5.66
N GLY A 284 8.27 -13.30 -4.95
CA GLY A 284 9.46 -14.16 -4.93
C GLY A 284 10.35 -14.13 -6.19
N LYS A 285 9.99 -13.34 -7.20
CA LYS A 285 10.81 -13.03 -8.39
C LYS A 285 10.62 -11.55 -8.73
N ASP A 286 11.65 -10.87 -9.22
CA ASP A 286 11.64 -9.42 -9.58
C ASP A 286 10.77 -9.07 -10.82
N TYR A 287 9.86 -9.95 -11.26
CA TYR A 287 9.16 -9.80 -12.53
C TYR A 287 7.69 -10.22 -12.45
N VAL A 288 6.83 -9.48 -13.17
CA VAL A 288 5.41 -9.79 -13.36
C VAL A 288 5.20 -10.54 -14.68
N PHE A 289 4.51 -11.68 -14.63
CA PHE A 289 4.37 -12.58 -15.78
C PHE A 289 3.07 -12.40 -16.55
N LEU A 290 2.79 -11.21 -17.09
CA LEU A 290 1.66 -11.06 -18.02
C LEU A 290 2.01 -11.57 -19.43
N LYS A 291 1.21 -12.51 -19.95
CA LYS A 291 1.28 -12.97 -21.34
C LYS A 291 -0.01 -12.68 -22.07
N LYS A 292 0.09 -12.50 -23.38
CA LYS A 292 -1.07 -12.43 -24.26
C LYS A 292 -1.76 -13.79 -24.27
N HIS A 293 -3.01 -13.82 -23.82
CA HIS A 293 -3.81 -15.03 -23.77
C HIS A 293 -4.76 -15.11 -24.97
N SER A 294 -5.48 -14.02 -25.26
CA SER A 294 -6.39 -13.96 -26.40
C SER A 294 -6.53 -12.55 -26.94
N ALA A 295 -6.84 -12.43 -28.24
CA ALA A 295 -7.17 -11.17 -28.88
C ALA A 295 -8.51 -11.33 -29.60
N VAL A 296 -9.36 -10.30 -29.49
CA VAL A 296 -10.67 -10.25 -30.13
C VAL A 296 -10.80 -8.90 -30.81
N THR A 297 -11.05 -8.89 -32.11
CA THR A 297 -11.46 -7.67 -32.81
C THR A 297 -12.97 -7.54 -32.65
N VAL A 298 -13.41 -6.48 -32.00
CA VAL A 298 -14.83 -6.21 -31.79
C VAL A 298 -15.28 -5.21 -32.83
N GLN A 299 -16.32 -5.55 -33.58
CA GLN A 299 -16.98 -4.65 -34.53
C GLN A 299 -17.76 -3.57 -33.76
N VAL A 300 -17.05 -2.63 -33.14
CA VAL A 300 -17.65 -1.43 -32.54
C VAL A 300 -17.83 -0.38 -33.63
N ASN A 301 -18.51 -0.74 -34.73
CA ASN A 301 -18.77 0.13 -35.89
C ASN A 301 -17.52 0.91 -36.39
N GLY A 302 -16.33 0.31 -36.35
CA GLY A 302 -15.07 0.96 -36.75
C GLY A 302 -14.61 2.12 -35.85
N SER A 303 -15.17 2.24 -34.65
CA SER A 303 -14.84 3.27 -33.66
C SER A 303 -13.84 2.77 -32.63
N ALA A 304 -13.02 3.69 -32.11
CA ALA A 304 -12.08 3.41 -31.02
C ALA A 304 -12.78 2.83 -29.78
N ILE A 305 -12.13 1.89 -29.11
CA ILE A 305 -12.64 1.31 -27.86
C ILE A 305 -12.55 2.36 -26.75
N GLY A 306 -13.68 2.69 -26.13
CA GLY A 306 -13.77 3.66 -25.02
C GLY A 306 -13.72 2.99 -23.65
N ASP A 307 -14.39 1.85 -23.49
CA ASP A 307 -14.38 1.08 -22.24
C ASP A 307 -14.32 -0.42 -22.57
N VAL A 308 -13.58 -1.16 -21.73
CA VAL A 308 -13.38 -2.60 -21.84
C VAL A 308 -13.55 -3.23 -20.46
N ARG A 309 -14.39 -4.27 -20.36
CA ARG A 309 -14.68 -4.98 -19.11
C ARG A 309 -14.67 -6.49 -19.32
N PHE A 310 -14.49 -7.24 -18.24
CA PHE A 310 -14.65 -8.68 -18.24
C PHE A 310 -15.85 -9.07 -17.38
N ALA A 311 -16.84 -9.71 -17.98
CA ALA A 311 -18.05 -10.12 -17.31
C ALA A 311 -18.58 -11.41 -17.93
N HIS A 312 -19.04 -12.34 -17.09
CA HIS A 312 -19.60 -13.63 -17.53
C HIS A 312 -18.67 -14.38 -18.49
N ASP A 313 -17.39 -14.47 -18.13
CA ASP A 313 -16.31 -15.12 -18.88
C ASP A 313 -16.05 -14.56 -20.29
N LYS A 314 -16.58 -13.37 -20.59
CA LYS A 314 -16.40 -12.71 -21.88
C LYS A 314 -15.90 -11.29 -21.69
N MET A 315 -15.06 -10.88 -22.64
CA MET A 315 -14.62 -9.50 -22.76
C MET A 315 -15.74 -8.69 -23.43
N GLN A 316 -16.19 -7.64 -22.77
CA GLN A 316 -17.21 -6.69 -23.22
C GLN A 316 -16.52 -5.38 -23.55
N CYS A 317 -16.89 -4.80 -24.69
CA CYS A 317 -16.26 -3.59 -25.20
C CYS A 317 -17.32 -2.63 -25.71
N GLN A 318 -17.10 -1.33 -25.56
CA GLN A 318 -17.98 -0.28 -26.05
C GLN A 318 -17.13 0.90 -26.55
N GLY A 319 -17.70 1.70 -27.47
CA GLY A 319 -17.00 2.83 -28.09
C GLY A 319 -16.71 3.99 -27.12
N VAL A 320 -16.00 5.00 -27.61
CA VAL A 320 -15.72 6.25 -26.85
C VAL A 320 -16.98 6.95 -26.34
N GLY A 321 -16.85 7.69 -25.23
CA GLY A 321 -17.95 8.45 -24.63
C GLY A 321 -18.96 7.59 -23.87
N CYS A 322 -18.49 6.49 -23.27
CA CYS A 322 -19.32 5.64 -22.43
C CYS A 322 -18.54 5.02 -21.26
N THR A 323 -19.28 4.50 -20.28
CA THR A 323 -18.75 3.63 -19.22
C THR A 323 -19.73 2.51 -18.92
N PHE A 324 -19.23 1.30 -18.70
CA PHE A 324 -20.05 0.18 -18.25
C PHE A 324 -20.52 0.36 -16.81
N MET A 325 -21.73 -0.11 -16.52
CA MET A 325 -22.35 -0.02 -15.20
C MET A 325 -22.14 -1.31 -14.39
N PRO A 326 -21.40 -1.28 -13.26
CA PRO A 326 -21.22 -2.42 -12.38
C PRO A 326 -22.53 -2.82 -11.64
N PRO A 327 -22.56 -4.00 -11.00
CA PRO A 327 -21.52 -5.03 -10.97
C PRO A 327 -21.60 -6.04 -12.13
N ARG A 328 -22.74 -6.10 -12.85
CA ARG A 328 -22.97 -7.11 -13.91
C ARG A 328 -22.51 -6.67 -15.29
N PHE A 329 -22.22 -5.37 -15.48
CA PHE A 329 -21.82 -4.79 -16.77
C PHE A 329 -22.81 -5.10 -17.92
N ALA A 330 -24.08 -5.34 -17.59
CA ALA A 330 -25.16 -5.59 -18.55
C ALA A 330 -25.76 -4.30 -19.13
N LYS A 331 -25.33 -3.14 -18.61
CA LYS A 331 -25.76 -1.81 -19.01
C LYS A 331 -24.54 -0.92 -19.13
N TYR A 332 -24.63 0.11 -19.94
CA TYR A 332 -23.63 1.15 -20.05
C TYR A 332 -24.31 2.52 -20.05
N LEU A 333 -23.58 3.52 -19.60
CA LEU A 333 -23.96 4.92 -19.70
C LEU A 333 -23.20 5.51 -20.90
N ASP A 334 -23.91 6.08 -21.88
CA ASP A 334 -23.33 6.86 -22.97
C ASP A 334 -23.71 8.34 -22.85
N TRP A 335 -22.77 9.22 -23.17
CA TRP A 335 -23.02 10.68 -23.15
C TRP A 335 -22.88 11.34 -24.52
N GLY A 336 -22.16 10.72 -25.47
CA GLY A 336 -22.03 11.25 -26.83
C GLY A 336 -21.59 12.72 -26.86
N ASN A 337 -21.92 13.43 -27.94
CA ASN A 337 -21.59 14.86 -28.15
C ASN A 337 -22.85 15.73 -28.12
N ASN A 338 -23.82 15.40 -27.28
CA ASN A 338 -25.15 16.01 -27.28
C ASN A 338 -25.40 16.79 -25.98
N SER A 339 -24.75 17.94 -25.83
CA SER A 339 -25.19 19.04 -24.95
C SER A 339 -25.53 18.60 -23.51
N GLY A 340 -24.65 17.84 -22.87
CA GLY A 340 -24.80 17.43 -21.48
C GLY A 340 -25.78 16.27 -21.20
N VAL A 341 -26.39 15.65 -22.22
CA VAL A 341 -27.37 14.57 -22.04
C VAL A 341 -26.71 13.19 -21.99
N MET A 342 -27.02 12.42 -20.95
CA MET A 342 -26.53 11.04 -20.80
C MET A 342 -27.66 10.03 -20.86
N LYS A 343 -27.40 8.84 -21.39
CA LYS A 343 -28.39 7.77 -21.54
C LYS A 343 -27.88 6.48 -20.93
N LEU A 344 -28.73 5.81 -20.15
CA LEU A 344 -28.47 4.46 -19.68
C LEU A 344 -29.01 3.48 -20.71
N ARG A 345 -28.19 2.59 -21.24
CA ARG A 345 -28.59 1.63 -22.27
C ARG A 345 -28.32 0.18 -21.86
N VAL A 346 -29.07 -0.72 -22.47
CA VAL A 346 -28.80 -2.17 -22.40
C VAL A 346 -27.61 -2.50 -23.29
N HIS A 347 -26.60 -3.18 -22.73
CA HIS A 347 -25.53 -3.79 -23.50
C HIS A 347 -25.99 -5.15 -24.03
N GLN A 348 -25.87 -5.39 -25.34
CA GLN A 348 -26.21 -6.69 -25.94
C GLN A 348 -24.94 -7.51 -26.23
N GLN A 349 -24.96 -8.79 -25.86
CA GLN A 349 -23.99 -9.78 -26.34
C GLN A 349 -24.40 -10.29 -27.71
N SER A 350 -23.45 -10.46 -28.63
CA SER A 350 -23.68 -11.08 -29.93
C SER A 350 -24.35 -12.46 -29.79
N SER A 351 -25.55 -12.57 -30.38
CA SER A 351 -26.27 -13.74 -30.89
C SER A 351 -26.29 -15.03 -30.03
N GLY A 352 -27.22 -15.12 -29.10
CA GLY A 352 -27.59 -16.39 -28.46
C GLY A 352 -28.66 -16.24 -27.39
N ALA A 353 -29.92 -16.48 -27.78
CA ALA A 353 -31.11 -16.74 -26.95
C ALA A 353 -31.36 -15.91 -25.66
N SER A 354 -32.47 -15.14 -25.72
CA SER A 354 -33.47 -15.02 -24.64
C SER A 354 -33.13 -14.24 -23.36
N ARG A 355 -33.32 -12.90 -23.42
CA ARG A 355 -34.20 -12.10 -22.51
C ARG A 355 -34.13 -10.58 -22.75
N TYR A 356 -33.13 -10.08 -23.48
CA TYR A 356 -32.99 -8.67 -23.86
C TYR A 356 -33.08 -8.55 -25.39
N ARG A 357 -34.30 -8.32 -25.91
CA ARG A 357 -34.56 -8.24 -27.36
C ARG A 357 -34.09 -6.93 -28.03
N ASP A 358 -33.77 -5.90 -27.24
CA ASP A 358 -33.50 -4.56 -27.77
C ASP A 358 -32.11 -4.07 -27.34
N ALA A 359 -31.09 -4.40 -28.12
CA ALA A 359 -29.75 -3.82 -27.97
C ALA A 359 -29.80 -2.30 -28.02
N ASN A 360 -28.96 -1.61 -27.22
CA ASN A 360 -28.87 -0.14 -27.23
C ASN A 360 -30.17 0.58 -26.86
N LYS A 361 -31.18 -0.15 -26.33
CA LYS A 361 -32.40 0.44 -25.80
C LYS A 361 -32.07 1.35 -24.63
N ALA A 362 -32.49 2.60 -24.75
CA ALA A 362 -32.42 3.56 -23.66
C ALA A 362 -33.41 3.14 -22.54
N LEU A 363 -32.89 3.01 -21.34
CA LEU A 363 -33.61 2.67 -20.12
C LEU A 363 -33.91 3.90 -19.26
N ALA A 364 -33.03 4.90 -19.32
CA ALA A 364 -33.16 6.18 -18.62
C ALA A 364 -32.38 7.26 -19.38
N VAL A 365 -32.79 8.51 -19.22
CA VAL A 365 -32.11 9.69 -19.72
C VAL A 365 -31.81 10.57 -18.52
N ILE A 366 -30.59 11.11 -18.46
CA ILE A 366 -30.12 12.03 -17.44
C ILE A 366 -29.87 13.36 -18.14
N GLU A 367 -30.63 14.38 -17.77
CA GLU A 367 -30.58 15.72 -18.36
C GLU A 367 -30.27 16.75 -17.26
N GLY A 368 -29.68 17.88 -17.66
CA GLY A 368 -29.41 19.00 -16.75
C GLY A 368 -28.26 18.79 -15.76
N ALA A 369 -27.49 17.72 -15.90
CA ALA A 369 -26.27 17.51 -15.10
C ALA A 369 -25.21 18.57 -15.47
N HIS A 370 -24.93 18.71 -16.78
CA HIS A 370 -23.98 19.68 -17.33
C HIS A 370 -24.68 20.68 -18.25
N GLN A 371 -24.13 21.89 -18.35
CA GLN A 371 -24.58 22.90 -19.31
C GLN A 371 -24.02 22.64 -20.71
N ASP A 372 -22.78 22.15 -20.75
CA ASP A 372 -22.05 21.79 -21.98
C ASP A 372 -21.85 20.26 -22.06
N ASP A 373 -21.02 19.82 -23.02
CA ASP A 373 -20.73 18.41 -23.25
C ASP A 373 -20.11 17.73 -22.02
N VAL A 374 -20.48 16.46 -21.81
CA VAL A 374 -19.87 15.61 -20.79
C VAL A 374 -18.59 15.00 -21.36
N ASN A 375 -17.47 15.15 -20.66
CA ASN A 375 -16.18 14.63 -21.12
C ASN A 375 -15.90 13.23 -20.55
N CYS A 376 -16.24 13.02 -19.28
CA CYS A 376 -15.88 11.80 -18.56
C CYS A 376 -16.92 11.40 -17.52
N ALA A 377 -16.99 10.10 -17.22
CA ALA A 377 -17.76 9.59 -16.11
C ALA A 377 -17.06 8.42 -15.42
N ALA A 378 -17.28 8.28 -14.12
CA ALA A 378 -16.85 7.15 -13.31
C ALA A 378 -18.00 6.66 -12.43
N ILE A 379 -18.08 5.34 -12.21
CA ILE A 379 -19.13 4.71 -11.40
C ILE A 379 -18.46 3.93 -10.27
N SER A 380 -19.02 4.02 -9.05
CA SER A 380 -18.57 3.20 -7.91
C SER A 380 -18.81 1.71 -8.15
N ASP A 381 -18.03 0.85 -7.51
CA ASP A 381 -18.08 -0.61 -7.72
C ASP A 381 -19.45 -1.24 -7.37
N ASP A 382 -20.22 -0.62 -6.47
CA ASP A 382 -21.59 -1.02 -6.15
C ASP A 382 -22.65 -0.57 -7.18
N GLY A 383 -22.26 0.31 -8.13
CA GLY A 383 -23.13 0.89 -9.15
C GLY A 383 -24.11 1.95 -8.64
N ILE A 384 -23.91 2.47 -7.42
CA ILE A 384 -24.82 3.41 -6.76
C ILE A 384 -24.42 4.86 -7.02
N LEU A 385 -23.13 5.20 -7.01
CA LEU A 385 -22.64 6.56 -7.22
C LEU A 385 -22.07 6.70 -8.62
N LEU A 386 -22.55 7.69 -9.35
CA LEU A 386 -22.06 8.13 -10.65
C LEU A 386 -21.47 9.52 -10.50
N VAL A 387 -20.25 9.69 -10.99
CA VAL A 387 -19.55 10.98 -11.04
C VAL A 387 -19.36 11.34 -12.50
N THR A 388 -19.66 12.58 -12.87
CA THR A 388 -19.51 13.08 -14.23
C THR A 388 -18.76 14.39 -14.24
N GLY A 389 -17.89 14.59 -15.23
CA GLY A 389 -17.14 15.81 -15.47
C GLY A 389 -17.43 16.34 -16.87
N GLY A 390 -17.61 17.64 -16.99
CA GLY A 390 -18.02 18.28 -18.24
C GLY A 390 -17.08 19.39 -18.70
N GLN A 391 -17.36 19.86 -19.91
CA GLN A 391 -16.71 21.02 -20.53
C GLN A 391 -17.00 22.32 -19.77
N ASP A 392 -18.07 22.34 -18.97
CA ASP A 392 -18.49 23.43 -18.09
C ASP A 392 -17.65 23.59 -16.81
N ALA A 393 -16.52 22.87 -16.70
CA ALA A 393 -15.64 22.84 -15.53
C ALA A 393 -16.29 22.35 -14.21
N VAL A 394 -17.48 21.74 -14.29
CA VAL A 394 -18.22 21.21 -13.13
C VAL A 394 -18.01 19.71 -13.00
N VAL A 395 -17.99 19.22 -11.76
CA VAL A 395 -18.12 17.79 -11.46
C VAL A 395 -19.44 17.55 -10.75
N ASN A 396 -20.26 16.64 -11.27
CA ASN A 396 -21.54 16.28 -10.65
C ASN A 396 -21.45 14.91 -9.97
N LEU A 397 -22.11 14.79 -8.82
CA LEU A 397 -22.38 13.50 -8.19
C LEU A 397 -23.86 13.16 -8.32
N ILE A 398 -24.12 11.96 -8.81
CA ILE A 398 -25.45 11.46 -9.12
C ILE A 398 -25.62 10.10 -8.44
N GLU A 399 -26.66 9.98 -7.64
CA GLU A 399 -27.04 8.72 -7.02
C GLU A 399 -27.99 7.94 -7.94
N CYS A 400 -27.67 6.68 -8.17
CA CYS A 400 -28.47 5.73 -8.90
C CYS A 400 -29.23 4.81 -7.94
N SER A 401 -30.54 5.00 -7.87
CA SER A 401 -31.44 4.16 -7.08
C SER A 401 -32.33 3.30 -7.99
N LYS A 402 -32.99 2.31 -7.39
CA LYS A 402 -33.97 1.46 -8.07
C LYS A 402 -35.36 1.80 -7.55
N ALA A 403 -36.27 2.19 -8.43
CA ALA A 403 -37.68 2.36 -8.08
C ALA A 403 -38.36 1.01 -7.82
N SER A 404 -39.53 1.05 -7.20
CA SER A 404 -40.38 -0.11 -6.93
C SER A 404 -40.76 -0.89 -8.20
N ASP A 405 -40.92 -0.20 -9.32
CA ASP A 405 -41.19 -0.77 -10.64
C ASP A 405 -39.95 -1.35 -11.36
N GLY A 406 -38.77 -1.26 -10.72
CA GLY A 406 -37.52 -1.78 -11.22
C GLY A 406 -36.73 -0.83 -12.14
N ARG A 407 -37.23 0.37 -12.42
CA ARG A 407 -36.50 1.39 -13.20
C ARG A 407 -35.32 1.96 -12.40
N ARG A 408 -34.28 2.40 -13.10
CA ARG A 408 -33.17 3.16 -12.49
C ARG A 408 -33.56 4.63 -12.44
N ILE A 409 -33.41 5.24 -11.28
CA ILE A 409 -33.61 6.67 -11.07
C ILE A 409 -32.25 7.28 -10.79
N PHE A 410 -31.97 8.40 -11.45
CA PHE A 410 -30.75 9.16 -11.26
C PHE A 410 -31.10 10.49 -10.61
N LYS A 411 -30.53 10.74 -9.44
CA LYS A 411 -30.74 11.99 -8.68
C LYS A 411 -29.39 12.64 -8.46
N GLN A 412 -29.21 13.85 -8.97
CA GLN A 412 -28.03 14.64 -8.67
C GLN A 412 -28.05 15.05 -7.19
N THR A 413 -27.00 14.67 -6.45
CA THR A 413 -26.90 14.88 -5.00
C THR A 413 -25.91 15.97 -4.63
N ALA A 414 -24.89 16.23 -5.45
CA ALA A 414 -23.92 17.30 -5.23
C ALA A 414 -23.35 17.83 -6.55
N LYS A 415 -22.86 19.08 -6.51
CA LYS A 415 -22.04 19.71 -7.54
C LYS A 415 -20.73 20.17 -6.90
N PHE A 416 -19.60 19.85 -7.51
CA PHE A 416 -18.29 20.34 -7.11
C PHE A 416 -17.81 21.35 -8.16
N ILE A 417 -17.47 22.54 -7.68
CA ILE A 417 -17.03 23.67 -8.49
C ILE A 417 -15.69 24.12 -7.92
N GLY A 418 -14.67 24.20 -8.77
CA GLY A 418 -13.32 24.58 -8.36
C GLY A 418 -12.32 24.63 -9.52
N HIS A 419 -12.54 23.83 -10.56
CA HIS A 419 -11.75 23.92 -11.78
C HIS A 419 -12.02 25.20 -12.56
N THR A 420 -11.00 25.66 -13.27
CA THR A 420 -11.06 26.88 -14.11
C THR A 420 -11.21 26.58 -15.59
N ASP A 421 -11.08 25.31 -15.97
CA ASP A 421 -11.22 24.80 -17.34
C ASP A 421 -11.87 23.40 -17.30
N ALA A 422 -12.19 22.86 -18.47
CA ALA A 422 -12.90 21.62 -18.68
C ALA A 422 -12.36 20.45 -17.84
N VAL A 423 -13.26 19.71 -17.21
CA VAL A 423 -12.91 18.46 -16.50
C VAL A 423 -12.68 17.39 -17.56
N VAL A 424 -11.52 16.73 -17.50
CA VAL A 424 -11.05 15.77 -18.51
C VAL A 424 -11.24 14.33 -18.05
N CYS A 425 -10.99 14.05 -16.77
CA CYS A 425 -11.13 12.70 -16.20
C CYS A 425 -11.58 12.79 -14.74
N VAL A 426 -12.34 11.78 -14.28
CA VAL A 426 -12.78 11.65 -12.91
C VAL A 426 -12.55 10.22 -12.41
N ALA A 427 -12.24 10.08 -11.12
CA ALA A 427 -12.08 8.80 -10.45
C ALA A 427 -12.76 8.83 -9.07
N ILE A 428 -13.48 7.76 -8.72
CA ILE A 428 -14.20 7.65 -7.46
C ILE A 428 -13.70 6.43 -6.68
N ASN A 429 -13.51 6.60 -5.37
CA ASN A 429 -13.30 5.51 -4.43
C ASN A 429 -14.16 5.71 -3.18
N LYS A 430 -15.15 4.82 -2.98
CA LYS A 430 -16.10 4.93 -1.88
C LYS A 430 -15.50 4.53 -0.53
N GLU A 431 -14.53 3.61 -0.52
CA GLU A 431 -13.89 3.11 0.70
C GLU A 431 -13.07 4.20 1.40
N PHE A 432 -12.34 4.99 0.61
CA PHE A 432 -11.59 6.17 1.08
C PHE A 432 -12.43 7.46 1.14
N ASN A 433 -13.73 7.40 0.84
CA ASN A 433 -14.59 8.58 0.66
C ASN A 433 -13.95 9.65 -0.26
N LEU A 434 -13.25 9.23 -1.31
CA LEU A 434 -12.43 10.09 -2.14
C LEU A 434 -12.98 10.19 -3.56
N LEU A 435 -13.03 11.41 -4.08
CA LEU A 435 -13.27 11.73 -5.47
C LEU A 435 -12.08 12.54 -5.99
N ALA A 436 -11.55 12.18 -7.15
CA ALA A 436 -10.52 12.93 -7.84
C ALA A 436 -11.04 13.42 -9.19
N SER A 437 -10.81 14.69 -9.52
CA SER A 437 -11.13 15.28 -10.82
C SER A 437 -9.91 15.95 -11.42
N SER A 438 -9.61 15.64 -12.68
CA SER A 438 -8.52 16.25 -13.43
C SER A 438 -9.05 17.19 -14.49
N SER A 439 -8.33 18.28 -14.77
CA SER A 439 -8.79 19.32 -15.70
C SER A 439 -7.72 19.73 -16.71
N ALA A 440 -8.20 20.37 -17.78
CA ALA A 440 -7.41 21.12 -18.75
C ALA A 440 -6.59 22.25 -18.11
N ASP A 441 -7.01 22.76 -16.95
CA ASP A 441 -6.31 23.81 -16.18
C ASP A 441 -4.98 23.37 -15.55
N ARG A 442 -4.61 22.08 -15.73
CA ARG A 442 -3.38 21.44 -15.23
C ARG A 442 -3.39 21.14 -13.73
N SER A 443 -4.57 21.17 -13.10
CA SER A 443 -4.76 20.77 -11.71
C SER A 443 -5.52 19.44 -11.61
N VAL A 444 -5.36 18.78 -10.47
CA VAL A 444 -6.27 17.73 -10.01
C VAL A 444 -6.80 18.12 -8.64
N LEU A 445 -8.12 18.07 -8.48
CA LEU A 445 -8.79 18.37 -7.22
C LEU A 445 -9.26 17.08 -6.55
N LEU A 446 -8.94 16.94 -5.27
CA LEU A 446 -9.38 15.85 -4.42
C LEU A 446 -10.54 16.34 -3.54
N TRP A 447 -11.63 15.59 -3.53
CA TRP A 447 -12.88 15.94 -2.86
C TRP A 447 -13.30 14.84 -1.89
N ASP A 448 -13.90 15.24 -0.77
CA ASP A 448 -14.50 14.31 0.18
C ASP A 448 -15.94 13.97 -0.24
N LEU A 449 -16.20 12.68 -0.46
CA LEU A 449 -17.53 12.15 -0.75
C LEU A 449 -18.48 12.21 0.46
N ARG A 450 -18.02 12.50 1.67
CA ARG A 450 -18.89 12.64 2.84
C ARG A 450 -19.23 14.10 3.09
N THR A 451 -18.23 14.94 3.30
CA THR A 451 -18.45 16.38 3.61
C THR A 451 -18.72 17.23 2.38
N ARG A 452 -18.46 16.71 1.17
CA ARG A 452 -18.57 17.45 -0.10
C ARG A 452 -17.59 18.62 -0.23
N ALA A 453 -16.54 18.63 0.58
CA ALA A 453 -15.54 19.68 0.59
C ALA A 453 -14.35 19.33 -0.32
N LEU A 454 -13.67 20.37 -0.80
CA LEU A 454 -12.34 20.23 -1.39
C LEU A 454 -11.35 19.85 -0.28
N LEU A 455 -10.64 18.74 -0.47
CA LEU A 455 -9.60 18.28 0.44
C LEU A 455 -8.24 18.85 0.06
N GLN A 456 -7.87 18.73 -1.21
CA GLN A 456 -6.52 19.08 -1.67
C GLN A 456 -6.47 19.36 -3.17
N GLU A 457 -5.56 20.24 -3.56
CA GLU A 457 -5.17 20.47 -4.95
C GLU A 457 -3.80 19.83 -5.23
N LEU A 458 -3.74 18.93 -6.22
CA LEU A 458 -2.49 18.37 -6.75
C LEU A 458 -2.05 19.22 -7.94
N ALA A 459 -1.16 20.17 -7.67
CA ALA A 459 -0.66 21.13 -8.65
C ALA A 459 0.75 20.79 -9.17
N GLY A 460 1.18 21.52 -10.19
CA GLY A 460 2.56 21.48 -10.71
C GLY A 460 2.76 20.61 -11.94
N HIS A 461 1.68 20.16 -12.59
CA HIS A 461 1.74 19.49 -13.88
C HIS A 461 2.13 20.48 -14.99
N SER A 462 2.96 20.03 -15.93
CA SER A 462 3.44 20.86 -17.05
C SER A 462 2.39 21.10 -18.13
N ALA A 463 1.38 20.24 -18.21
CA ALA A 463 0.34 20.23 -19.23
C ALA A 463 -0.99 19.71 -18.64
N THR A 464 -2.04 19.72 -19.47
CA THR A 464 -3.37 19.17 -19.14
C THR A 464 -3.24 17.76 -18.57
N VAL A 465 -3.96 17.50 -17.48
CA VAL A 465 -3.98 16.19 -16.83
C VAL A 465 -5.07 15.36 -17.48
N SER A 466 -4.66 14.48 -18.39
CA SER A 466 -5.55 13.68 -19.23
C SER A 466 -6.18 12.50 -18.50
N HIS A 467 -5.53 11.95 -17.47
CA HIS A 467 -6.05 10.83 -16.70
C HIS A 467 -5.78 10.98 -15.20
N VAL A 468 -6.74 10.53 -14.41
CA VAL A 468 -6.62 10.37 -12.96
C VAL A 468 -7.19 9.02 -12.56
N SER A 469 -6.54 8.35 -11.61
CA SER A 469 -7.06 7.12 -11.02
C SER A 469 -6.65 7.00 -9.55
N ILE A 470 -7.48 6.32 -8.76
CA ILE A 470 -7.25 6.12 -7.32
C ILE A 470 -6.91 4.65 -7.07
N ASN A 471 -5.81 4.38 -6.39
CA ASN A 471 -5.46 3.05 -5.91
C ASN A 471 -6.42 2.69 -4.77
N SER A 472 -7.24 1.65 -4.95
CA SER A 472 -8.27 1.30 -3.96
C SER A 472 -7.74 0.54 -2.75
N ALA A 473 -6.45 0.21 -2.68
CA ALA A 473 -5.86 -0.45 -1.52
C ALA A 473 -5.27 0.57 -0.52
N ASN A 474 -4.67 1.65 -1.01
CA ASN A 474 -3.96 2.64 -0.17
C ASN A 474 -4.38 4.09 -0.39
N GLY A 475 -5.31 4.36 -1.32
CA GLY A 475 -5.81 5.70 -1.61
C GLY A 475 -4.88 6.58 -2.47
N ASN A 476 -3.66 6.13 -2.79
CA ASN A 476 -2.75 6.93 -3.61
C ASN A 476 -3.36 7.27 -4.97
N VAL A 477 -3.08 8.49 -5.43
CA VAL A 477 -3.66 9.04 -6.65
C VAL A 477 -2.63 9.04 -7.76
N LEU A 478 -2.94 8.37 -8.87
CA LEU A 478 -2.15 8.41 -10.09
C LEU A 478 -2.70 9.52 -10.99
N THR A 479 -1.80 10.34 -11.51
CA THR A 479 -2.14 11.37 -12.50
C THR A 479 -1.22 11.23 -13.71
N ALA A 480 -1.77 11.40 -14.90
CA ALA A 480 -1.02 11.37 -16.14
C ALA A 480 -1.33 12.60 -16.99
N THR A 481 -0.28 13.20 -17.53
CA THR A 481 -0.36 14.07 -18.71
C THR A 481 0.03 13.25 -19.94
N ASN A 482 0.11 13.88 -21.11
CA ASN A 482 0.61 13.21 -22.31
C ASN A 482 2.05 12.69 -22.17
N SER A 483 2.86 13.24 -21.27
CA SER A 483 4.30 12.93 -21.19
C SER A 483 4.81 12.61 -19.78
N GLU A 484 4.03 12.93 -18.75
CA GLU A 484 4.43 12.76 -17.35
C GLU A 484 3.44 11.85 -16.64
N LEU A 485 3.99 10.95 -15.82
CA LEU A 485 3.26 10.13 -14.87
C LEU A 485 3.67 10.54 -13.46
N ARG A 486 2.70 10.85 -12.60
CA ARG A 486 2.95 11.24 -11.21
C ARG A 486 2.05 10.45 -10.26
N LEU A 487 2.64 10.01 -9.16
CA LEU A 487 1.98 9.29 -8.08
C LEU A 487 1.96 10.18 -6.83
N TRP A 488 0.79 10.34 -6.23
CA TRP A 488 0.56 11.23 -5.10
C TRP A 488 -0.04 10.47 -3.93
N SER A 489 0.23 10.93 -2.70
CA SER A 489 -0.55 10.50 -1.53
C SER A 489 -1.90 11.22 -1.49
N ILE A 490 -2.86 10.69 -0.74
CA ILE A 490 -4.13 11.38 -0.44
C ILE A 490 -3.95 12.78 0.17
N ASN A 491 -2.85 13.00 0.89
CA ASN A 491 -2.51 14.28 1.51
C ASN A 491 -1.87 15.29 0.54
N GLY A 492 -1.66 14.92 -0.73
CA GLY A 492 -1.09 15.78 -1.77
C GLY A 492 0.43 15.81 -1.87
N ASP A 493 1.14 14.90 -1.19
CA ASP A 493 2.57 14.76 -1.37
C ASP A 493 2.89 14.00 -2.65
N LEU A 494 3.86 14.50 -3.40
CA LEU A 494 4.37 13.83 -4.59
C LEU A 494 5.28 12.66 -4.18
N LEU A 495 4.83 11.44 -4.43
CA LEU A 495 5.54 10.21 -4.06
C LEU A 495 6.58 9.81 -5.10
N ALA A 496 6.20 9.89 -6.37
CA ALA A 496 7.07 9.60 -7.50
C ALA A 496 6.59 10.31 -8.76
N ALA A 497 7.53 10.70 -9.61
CA ALA A 497 7.24 11.26 -10.92
C ALA A 497 8.21 10.69 -11.95
N SER A 498 7.74 10.51 -13.18
CA SER A 498 8.58 10.09 -14.28
C SER A 498 8.02 10.54 -15.62
N SER A 499 8.89 10.69 -16.61
CA SER A 499 8.47 11.03 -17.97
C SER A 499 8.45 9.77 -18.83
N SER A 500 7.37 9.58 -19.59
CA SER A 500 7.27 8.48 -20.56
C SER A 500 8.38 8.56 -21.61
N PHE A 501 8.73 9.77 -22.06
CA PHE A 501 9.77 9.99 -23.05
C PHE A 501 11.17 9.60 -22.56
N ALA A 502 11.42 9.64 -21.25
CA ALA A 502 12.70 9.19 -20.67
C ALA A 502 12.97 7.70 -20.93
N PHE A 503 11.92 6.92 -21.22
CA PHE A 503 12.01 5.50 -21.57
C PHE A 503 11.75 5.23 -23.06
N GLY A 504 11.76 6.27 -23.91
CA GLY A 504 11.47 6.15 -25.35
C GLY A 504 10.01 5.80 -25.67
N LEU A 505 9.09 5.94 -24.70
CA LEU A 505 7.66 5.75 -24.93
C LEU A 505 7.04 7.00 -25.55
N GLN A 506 5.99 6.81 -26.34
CA GLN A 506 5.23 7.90 -26.94
C GLN A 506 4.20 8.48 -25.96
N ALA A 507 3.37 9.43 -26.42
CA ALA A 507 2.40 10.09 -25.57
C ALA A 507 1.43 9.10 -24.88
N ILE A 508 1.16 9.33 -23.60
CA ILE A 508 0.23 8.54 -22.78
C ILE A 508 -1.20 8.85 -23.23
N THR A 509 -2.01 7.80 -23.40
CA THR A 509 -3.36 7.88 -23.95
C THR A 509 -4.44 7.31 -23.06
N CYS A 510 -4.05 6.51 -22.08
CA CYS A 510 -4.86 6.05 -20.97
C CYS A 510 -3.92 5.61 -19.82
N ALA A 511 -4.37 5.76 -18.59
CA ALA A 511 -3.60 5.36 -17.40
C ALA A 511 -4.55 4.87 -16.31
N ILE A 512 -4.16 3.80 -15.63
CA ILE A 512 -4.90 3.25 -14.49
C ILE A 512 -3.94 2.83 -13.37
N SER A 513 -4.39 2.96 -12.13
CA SER A 513 -3.70 2.45 -10.93
C SER A 513 -4.11 1.01 -10.67
N THR A 514 -3.18 0.24 -10.13
CA THR A 514 -3.47 -1.10 -9.59
C THR A 514 -3.91 -0.99 -8.13
N ARG A 515 -4.09 -2.14 -7.48
CA ARG A 515 -4.27 -2.27 -6.02
C ARG A 515 -2.96 -2.60 -5.31
N CYS A 516 -1.81 -2.46 -5.97
CA CYS A 516 -0.51 -2.73 -5.33
C CYS A 516 -0.37 -1.89 -4.07
N GLU A 517 -0.17 -2.56 -2.94
CA GLU A 517 0.05 -1.92 -1.66
C GLU A 517 1.38 -1.18 -1.64
N ALA A 518 1.48 -0.12 -0.84
CA ALA A 518 2.69 0.71 -0.79
C ALA A 518 3.91 -0.09 -0.29
N TRP A 519 3.70 -1.10 0.55
CA TRP A 519 4.75 -1.95 1.11
C TRP A 519 5.24 -3.08 0.20
N GLN A 520 4.57 -3.29 -0.93
CA GLN A 520 4.86 -4.39 -1.84
C GLN A 520 5.66 -3.92 -3.04
N ASN A 521 6.45 -4.84 -3.59
CA ASN A 521 7.11 -4.65 -4.88
C ASN A 521 6.18 -5.18 -5.97
N GLY A 522 5.60 -4.29 -6.75
CA GLY A 522 4.63 -4.66 -7.78
C GLY A 522 4.32 -3.52 -8.74
N VAL A 523 3.50 -3.84 -9.72
CA VAL A 523 3.01 -2.84 -10.69
C VAL A 523 2.05 -1.92 -9.95
N VAL A 524 2.39 -0.64 -9.83
CA VAL A 524 1.56 0.39 -9.21
C VAL A 524 0.64 1.09 -10.21
N ALA A 525 1.04 1.11 -11.48
CA ALA A 525 0.30 1.78 -12.55
C ALA A 525 0.49 1.07 -13.91
N VAL A 526 -0.50 1.22 -14.78
CA VAL A 526 -0.45 0.75 -16.16
C VAL A 526 -0.81 1.90 -17.09
N THR A 527 0.03 2.15 -18.10
CA THR A 527 -0.22 3.21 -19.11
C THR A 527 -0.29 2.62 -20.51
N GLY A 528 -1.21 3.15 -21.31
CA GLY A 528 -1.29 2.92 -22.75
C GLY A 528 -0.73 4.12 -23.52
N HIS A 529 -0.19 3.87 -24.71
CA HIS A 529 0.51 4.87 -25.50
C HIS A 529 -0.02 4.95 -26.95
N THR A 530 0.28 6.07 -27.63
CA THR A 530 -0.15 6.33 -29.02
C THR A 530 0.41 5.32 -30.03
N ASN A 531 1.55 4.71 -29.76
CA ASN A 531 2.17 3.69 -30.62
C ASN A 531 1.71 2.26 -30.34
N GLY A 532 0.71 2.05 -29.47
CA GLY A 532 0.23 0.72 -29.09
C GLY A 532 1.00 0.06 -27.94
N ALA A 533 2.06 0.71 -27.42
CA ALA A 533 2.75 0.19 -26.26
C ALA A 533 1.86 0.27 -25.00
N ILE A 534 1.97 -0.74 -24.15
CA ILE A 534 1.45 -0.73 -22.78
C ILE A 534 2.64 -0.87 -21.83
N ALA A 535 2.78 0.04 -20.88
CA ALA A 535 3.83 0.01 -19.88
C ALA A 535 3.25 -0.32 -18.50
N LEU A 536 3.86 -1.31 -17.85
CA LEU A 536 3.60 -1.65 -16.45
C LEU A 536 4.65 -0.96 -15.59
N TRP A 537 4.22 -0.07 -14.70
CA TRP A 537 5.09 0.76 -13.88
C TRP A 537 5.21 0.22 -12.47
N GLY A 538 6.42 0.17 -11.96
CA GLY A 538 6.77 -0.13 -10.59
C GLY A 538 7.28 1.07 -9.83
N LEU A 539 7.39 0.93 -8.52
CA LEU A 539 7.99 1.91 -7.64
C LEU A 539 9.30 1.38 -7.08
N ARG A 540 10.38 2.16 -7.23
CA ARG A 540 11.70 1.81 -6.71
C ARG A 540 12.03 2.69 -5.52
N TYR A 541 12.32 2.05 -4.39
CA TYR A 541 12.73 2.69 -3.15
C TYR A 541 14.27 2.80 -3.06
N PRO A 542 14.81 3.87 -2.45
CA PRO A 542 16.26 4.05 -2.30
C PRO A 542 16.95 2.91 -1.54
N SER A 543 16.30 2.38 -0.50
CA SER A 543 16.84 1.27 0.31
C SER A 543 16.98 -0.03 -0.48
N ASP A 544 16.04 -0.29 -1.40
CA ASP A 544 16.06 -1.47 -2.26
C ASP A 544 17.25 -1.39 -3.25
N LEU A 545 17.58 -0.18 -3.75
CA LEU A 545 18.80 0.06 -4.53
C LEU A 545 20.08 -0.15 -3.72
N ALA A 546 20.12 0.35 -2.48
CA ALA A 546 21.28 0.18 -1.60
C ALA A 546 21.54 -1.31 -1.28
N ARG A 547 20.48 -2.10 -1.07
CA ARG A 547 20.57 -3.55 -0.88
C ARG A 547 21.07 -4.25 -2.13
N GLN A 548 20.48 -3.97 -3.31
CA GLN A 548 20.92 -4.56 -4.57
C GLN A 548 22.41 -4.30 -4.85
N ASN A 549 22.88 -3.06 -4.63
CA ASN A 549 24.29 -2.73 -4.80
C ASN A 549 25.19 -3.50 -3.82
N LYS A 550 24.74 -3.68 -2.57
CA LYS A 550 25.49 -4.46 -1.57
C LYS A 550 25.57 -5.94 -1.96
N ASP A 551 24.46 -6.51 -2.42
CA ASP A 551 24.41 -7.92 -2.88
C ASP A 551 25.33 -8.12 -4.10
N ILE A 552 25.34 -7.19 -5.06
CA ILE A 552 26.26 -7.21 -6.21
C ILE A 552 27.72 -7.17 -5.75
N LEU A 553 28.06 -6.25 -4.85
CA LEU A 553 29.43 -6.13 -4.31
C LEU A 553 29.84 -7.37 -3.51
N GLU A 554 28.93 -7.97 -2.75
CA GLU A 554 29.19 -9.21 -2.01
C GLU A 554 29.43 -10.37 -2.99
N VAL A 555 28.62 -10.51 -4.04
CA VAL A 555 28.83 -11.51 -5.10
C VAL A 555 30.16 -11.27 -5.83
N GLU A 556 30.47 -10.04 -6.21
CA GLU A 556 31.74 -9.67 -6.85
C GLU A 556 32.94 -9.98 -5.92
N SER A 557 32.83 -9.75 -4.61
CA SER A 557 33.87 -10.09 -3.64
C SER A 557 34.06 -11.61 -3.48
N GLN A 558 32.98 -12.39 -3.57
CA GLN A 558 33.03 -13.86 -3.54
C GLN A 558 33.60 -14.44 -4.83
N VAL A 559 33.37 -13.82 -5.99
CA VAL A 559 33.99 -14.21 -7.27
C VAL A 559 35.48 -13.84 -7.29
N SER A 560 35.84 -12.67 -6.78
CA SER A 560 37.23 -12.19 -6.68
C SER A 560 38.09 -13.03 -5.75
N SER A 561 37.54 -13.46 -4.61
CA SER A 561 38.23 -14.35 -3.65
C SER A 561 38.43 -15.78 -4.20
N LYS A 562 37.56 -16.25 -5.10
CA LYS A 562 37.75 -17.51 -5.83
C LYS A 562 38.82 -17.41 -6.93
N HIS A 563 39.02 -16.25 -7.55
CA HIS A 563 40.09 -16.05 -8.54
C HIS A 563 41.49 -15.88 -7.91
N ASN A 564 41.59 -15.39 -6.67
CA ASN A 564 42.87 -15.27 -5.97
C ASN A 564 43.44 -16.59 -5.40
N GLN A 565 42.74 -17.72 -5.54
CA GLN A 565 43.27 -19.06 -5.21
C GLN A 565 43.79 -19.85 -6.42
N ALA A 566 43.77 -19.27 -7.62
CA ALA A 566 44.32 -19.90 -8.82
C ALA A 566 45.36 -18.98 -9.47
N SER A 567 46.63 -19.13 -9.10
CA SER A 567 47.75 -18.55 -9.84
C SER A 567 48.41 -19.58 -10.78
N VAL A 568 48.88 -19.08 -11.93
CA VAL A 568 49.72 -19.69 -13.01
C VAL A 568 48.86 -20.19 -14.20
N ALA A 569 49.02 -19.75 -15.48
CA ALA A 569 50.07 -19.07 -16.25
C ALA A 569 49.46 -18.20 -17.39
N PRO A 570 50.23 -17.37 -18.13
CA PRO A 570 49.70 -16.30 -18.97
C PRO A 570 49.26 -16.78 -20.35
N GLY A 571 48.02 -16.49 -20.72
CA GLY A 571 47.44 -16.77 -22.03
C GLY A 571 46.71 -15.54 -22.55
N ILE A 572 47.20 -15.04 -23.67
CA ILE A 572 46.77 -13.84 -24.41
C ILE A 572 45.24 -13.79 -24.56
N PHE A 573 44.60 -12.75 -24.03
CA PHE A 573 43.23 -12.40 -24.41
C PHE A 573 43.15 -10.94 -24.87
N CYS A 574 42.64 -10.82 -26.09
CA CYS A 574 42.42 -9.61 -26.83
C CYS A 574 41.41 -8.70 -26.13
N SER A 575 41.79 -7.43 -26.01
CA SER A 575 40.97 -6.30 -25.63
C SER A 575 39.83 -6.03 -26.62
N SER A 576 38.64 -5.74 -26.12
CA SER A 576 37.53 -5.04 -26.81
C SER A 576 36.56 -4.46 -25.77
N PRO A 577 35.88 -3.34 -26.06
CA PRO A 577 36.22 -2.10 -25.35
C PRO A 577 35.20 -1.68 -24.29
N SER A 578 35.76 -1.08 -23.25
CA SER A 578 35.11 -0.18 -22.31
C SER A 578 34.26 0.87 -23.00
N SER A 579 32.97 0.94 -22.66
CA SER A 579 32.20 2.18 -22.74
C SER A 579 32.02 2.72 -21.31
N SER A 580 33.10 3.25 -20.76
CA SER A 580 33.07 4.17 -19.63
C SER A 580 32.45 5.49 -20.09
N ARG A 581 31.12 5.63 -19.96
CA ARG A 581 30.50 6.96 -19.90
C ARG A 581 30.15 7.26 -18.45
N ARG A 582 31.00 8.13 -17.90
CA ARG A 582 30.91 8.92 -16.68
C ARG A 582 29.49 8.95 -16.10
N ASN A 583 29.32 8.29 -14.95
CA ASN A 583 28.32 8.67 -13.96
C ASN A 583 28.70 10.07 -13.47
N GLU A 584 28.19 11.11 -14.13
CA GLU A 584 28.13 12.43 -13.52
C GLU A 584 27.09 12.37 -12.39
N GLY A 585 27.53 12.75 -11.20
CA GLY A 585 26.80 12.57 -9.95
C GLY A 585 25.43 13.26 -9.98
N ILE A 586 24.39 12.47 -9.78
CA ILE A 586 23.09 12.99 -9.35
C ILE A 586 23.10 12.91 -7.83
N SER A 587 23.19 14.09 -7.23
CA SER A 587 23.27 14.32 -5.80
C SER A 587 22.04 13.81 -5.04
N MET A 588 22.33 13.04 -3.99
CA MET A 588 21.62 12.90 -2.70
C MET A 588 20.14 12.42 -2.72
N PRO A 589 19.79 11.39 -1.92
CA PRO A 589 18.39 11.07 -1.63
C PRO A 589 17.75 12.15 -0.74
N VAL A 590 16.45 12.36 -0.93
CA VAL A 590 15.67 13.34 -0.17
C VAL A 590 15.41 12.78 1.22
N SER A 591 16.16 13.32 2.17
CA SER A 591 15.84 13.34 3.58
C SER A 591 14.93 14.54 3.84
N ILE A 592 14.17 14.52 4.94
CA ILE A 592 13.69 15.76 5.56
C ILE A 592 14.94 16.57 5.94
N GLN A 593 15.46 17.39 5.03
CA GLN A 593 16.59 18.25 5.34
C GLN A 593 16.11 19.36 6.27
N ASN A 594 16.67 19.38 7.49
CA ASN A 594 16.73 20.57 8.32
C ASN A 594 17.63 21.60 7.62
N GLN A 595 17.11 22.29 6.60
CA GLN A 595 17.72 23.55 6.19
C GLN A 595 17.15 24.64 7.08
N GLY A 596 18.03 25.21 7.91
CA GLY A 596 17.73 26.36 8.73
C GLY A 596 17.20 27.53 7.89
N THR A 597 16.23 28.21 8.47
CA THR A 597 15.88 29.62 8.22
C THR A 597 15.71 30.03 6.75
N SER A 598 14.53 29.78 6.17
CA SER A 598 13.81 30.85 5.44
C SER A 598 12.31 30.56 5.41
N SER A 599 11.52 31.58 5.73
CA SER A 599 10.07 31.55 5.81
C SER A 599 9.41 31.60 4.42
N SER A 600 8.36 30.78 4.25
CA SER A 600 7.25 30.90 3.28
C SER A 600 7.32 30.25 1.89
N ALA A 601 8.32 29.42 1.56
CA ALA A 601 8.19 28.54 0.38
C ALA A 601 7.65 27.17 0.81
N ARG A 602 6.51 26.74 0.26
CA ARG A 602 5.98 25.37 0.39
C ARG A 602 7.13 24.43 -0.02
N LYS A 603 7.76 23.75 0.94
CA LYS A 603 8.95 22.91 0.70
C LYS A 603 8.61 21.94 -0.42
N GLN A 604 9.31 22.06 -1.55
CA GLN A 604 9.08 21.18 -2.70
C GLN A 604 9.56 19.78 -2.30
N VAL A 605 8.62 18.90 -1.98
CA VAL A 605 8.91 17.50 -1.67
C VAL A 605 9.38 16.86 -2.98
N VAL A 606 10.69 16.66 -3.08
CA VAL A 606 11.26 15.89 -4.18
C VAL A 606 10.94 14.42 -3.88
N PRO A 607 10.37 13.67 -4.85
CA PRO A 607 9.92 12.31 -4.61
C PRO A 607 11.08 11.41 -4.18
N SER A 608 10.94 10.72 -3.06
CA SER A 608 11.95 9.76 -2.55
C SER A 608 12.02 8.50 -3.41
N CYS A 609 10.95 8.19 -4.12
CA CYS A 609 10.80 6.99 -4.92
C CYS A 609 10.77 7.32 -6.42
N GLN A 610 11.25 6.39 -7.23
CA GLN A 610 11.26 6.55 -8.69
C GLN A 610 10.33 5.55 -9.36
N LEU A 611 9.52 6.04 -10.31
CA LEU A 611 8.76 5.15 -11.18
C LEU A 611 9.70 4.55 -12.23
N PHE A 612 9.63 3.24 -12.39
CA PHE A 612 10.36 2.50 -13.42
C PHE A 612 9.42 1.56 -14.16
N ILE A 613 9.84 1.10 -15.33
CA ILE A 613 9.04 0.15 -16.12
C ILE A 613 9.43 -1.26 -15.71
N PHE A 614 8.46 -2.02 -15.18
CA PHE A 614 8.58 -3.46 -14.93
C PHE A 614 8.55 -4.24 -16.24
N LYS A 615 7.65 -3.88 -17.15
CA LYS A 615 7.41 -4.61 -18.40
C LYS A 615 6.74 -3.73 -19.45
N LEU A 616 7.07 -4.00 -20.70
CA LEU A 616 6.38 -3.47 -21.87
C LEU A 616 5.61 -4.58 -22.58
N LEU A 617 4.39 -4.27 -23.02
CA LEU A 617 3.57 -5.12 -23.88
C LEU A 617 3.35 -4.37 -25.20
N LEU A 618 3.66 -5.00 -26.33
CA LEU A 618 3.82 -4.34 -27.63
C LEU A 618 2.94 -4.97 -28.74
N ASP A 619 1.84 -5.63 -28.37
CA ASP A 619 0.99 -6.34 -29.35
C ASP A 619 -0.01 -5.46 -30.09
N HIS A 620 -0.38 -4.28 -29.56
CA HIS A 620 -1.27 -3.37 -30.28
C HIS A 620 -0.52 -2.64 -31.39
N ARG A 621 -1.18 -2.47 -32.54
CA ARG A 621 -0.64 -1.74 -33.71
C ARG A 621 -1.14 -0.30 -33.79
N ALA A 622 -2.19 0.01 -33.04
CA ALA A 622 -2.78 1.33 -32.95
C ALA A 622 -2.71 1.88 -31.52
N LYS A 623 -3.02 3.17 -31.37
CA LYS A 623 -3.12 3.85 -30.07
C LYS A 623 -3.99 3.05 -29.10
N VAL A 624 -3.48 2.76 -27.91
CA VAL A 624 -4.25 2.14 -26.83
C VAL A 624 -5.20 3.19 -26.26
N THR A 625 -6.49 2.89 -26.17
CA THR A 625 -7.53 3.86 -25.76
C THR A 625 -8.25 3.45 -24.48
N ALA A 626 -8.26 2.16 -24.14
CA ALA A 626 -8.92 1.66 -22.94
C ALA A 626 -8.04 0.63 -22.21
N LEU A 627 -8.04 0.68 -20.88
CA LEU A 627 -7.35 -0.25 -20.00
C LEU A 627 -8.25 -0.58 -18.81
N THR A 628 -8.35 -1.86 -18.46
CA THR A 628 -9.06 -2.33 -17.27
C THR A 628 -8.34 -3.52 -16.67
N LEU A 629 -8.30 -3.57 -15.34
CA LEU A 629 -7.82 -4.73 -14.59
C LEU A 629 -8.99 -5.65 -14.21
N GLY A 630 -8.75 -6.96 -14.21
CA GLY A 630 -9.71 -7.94 -13.71
C GLY A 630 -9.93 -7.85 -12.19
N PRO A 631 -10.97 -8.50 -11.64
CA PRO A 631 -11.32 -8.46 -10.21
C PRO A 631 -10.24 -8.98 -9.27
N GLU A 632 -9.31 -9.82 -9.73
CA GLU A 632 -8.14 -10.30 -8.96
C GLU A 632 -6.85 -9.60 -9.38
N GLN A 633 -6.92 -8.66 -10.35
CA GLN A 633 -5.79 -8.02 -11.04
C GLN A 633 -4.78 -8.96 -11.70
N ARG A 634 -5.10 -10.26 -11.84
CA ARG A 634 -4.30 -11.25 -12.61
C ARG A 634 -4.45 -11.11 -14.12
N GLN A 635 -5.34 -10.22 -14.53
CA GLN A 635 -5.71 -10.05 -15.92
C GLN A 635 -5.75 -8.56 -16.22
N LEU A 636 -5.16 -8.20 -17.35
CA LEU A 636 -5.28 -6.88 -17.92
C LEU A 636 -6.07 -7.02 -19.22
N PHE A 637 -6.98 -6.08 -19.46
CA PHE A 637 -7.73 -5.96 -20.70
C PHE A 637 -7.38 -4.62 -21.32
N SER A 638 -7.02 -4.64 -22.59
CA SER A 638 -6.67 -3.43 -23.35
C SER A 638 -7.48 -3.36 -24.63
N GLY A 639 -7.86 -2.14 -25.01
CA GLY A 639 -8.52 -1.84 -26.28
C GLY A 639 -7.78 -0.73 -27.01
N ASP A 640 -7.80 -0.78 -28.35
CA ASP A 640 -7.16 0.24 -29.20
C ASP A 640 -8.14 1.02 -30.08
N ALA A 641 -7.57 2.01 -30.79
CA ALA A 641 -8.30 2.90 -31.68
C ALA A 641 -8.88 2.19 -32.93
N GLU A 642 -8.41 0.99 -33.27
CA GLU A 642 -8.88 0.21 -34.42
C GLU A 642 -9.96 -0.83 -34.03
N GLY A 643 -10.37 -0.87 -32.76
CA GLY A 643 -11.37 -1.81 -32.28
C GLY A 643 -10.82 -3.19 -31.88
N ASN A 644 -9.49 -3.33 -31.76
CA ASN A 644 -8.89 -4.56 -31.27
C ASN A 644 -8.78 -4.54 -29.76
N CYS A 645 -9.15 -5.66 -29.15
CA CYS A 645 -9.04 -5.85 -27.72
C CYS A 645 -8.17 -7.07 -27.40
N ILE A 646 -7.29 -6.94 -26.42
CA ILE A 646 -6.37 -7.99 -25.99
C ILE A 646 -6.59 -8.28 -24.51
N ARG A 647 -6.66 -9.58 -24.20
CA ARG A 647 -6.65 -10.10 -22.84
C ARG A 647 -5.25 -10.60 -22.51
N TRP A 648 -4.69 -10.04 -21.46
CA TRP A 648 -3.43 -10.43 -20.86
C TRP A 648 -3.70 -11.19 -19.57
N VAL A 649 -3.00 -12.30 -19.35
CA VAL A 649 -3.18 -13.16 -18.18
C VAL A 649 -1.83 -13.41 -17.52
N ASP A 650 -1.83 -13.41 -16.20
CA ASP A 650 -0.72 -13.89 -15.39
C ASP A 650 -0.78 -15.42 -15.28
N ASP A 651 0.03 -16.09 -16.11
CA ASP A 651 0.08 -17.56 -16.18
C ASP A 651 0.97 -18.19 -15.08
N SER A 652 1.45 -17.40 -14.11
CA SER A 652 2.31 -17.91 -13.02
C SER A 652 1.66 -18.99 -12.14
N ILE A 653 0.36 -19.23 -12.30
CA ILE A 653 -0.46 -20.18 -11.51
C ILE A 653 -1.18 -21.20 -12.42
N SER A 654 -1.11 -21.05 -13.75
CA SER A 654 -1.82 -21.94 -14.68
C SER A 654 -0.91 -23.05 -15.20
N THR A 655 -0.65 -24.05 -14.35
CA THR A 655 -0.24 -25.38 -14.80
C THR A 655 -1.13 -26.44 -14.16
N ASN A 656 -2.21 -26.75 -14.89
CA ASN A 656 -3.01 -27.98 -14.90
C ASN A 656 -3.31 -28.69 -13.56
N ILE A 657 -4.55 -28.49 -13.11
CA ILE A 657 -5.32 -29.54 -12.44
C ILE A 657 -5.62 -30.62 -13.50
N HIS A 658 -4.92 -31.74 -13.44
CA HIS A 658 -5.42 -33.05 -13.86
C HIS A 658 -4.85 -34.13 -12.96
#